data_AF-A0A8C7L0S5-F1
#
_entry.id   AF-A0A8C7L0S5-F1
#
_cell.length_a   1.000
_cell.length_b   1.000
_cell.length_c   1.000
_cell.angle_alpha   90.00
_cell.angle_beta   90.00
_cell.angle_gamma   90.00
#
_symmetry.space_group_name_H-M   'P 1'
#
loop_
_entity.id
_entity.type
_entity.pdbx_description
1 polymer ?
#
loop_
_entity_poly.entity_id
_entity_poly.type
_entity_poly.pdbx_seq_one_letter_code
_entity_poly.pdbx_strand_id
1 'polypeptide(L)'
;MSGVSVKGVELMSRWLLVLLVLLAPRHGNTHPQCLDYKPPFQPREPLVFCKEYAKFGCCDLEKDDKISQNFYKIMDYFDYLGYVTCAKYIRTILCQECSPYSAHLYDAEDANTPMRELPGLCGDYCSEFWHQCRYTISLLTDNNATVGIEEDRNKFCNFLELKDREYCYPNVLSDDKLNANLGDVRADPEGCLQLCLQEVANGLRNPVAMVHADDGTHRFFVAEQLGYVWAYLANGSRIDRPFLNLTKAVLTSPWAGDERGFLCMALHPRFTVVRKAYVYYSVSVKKEERIRISEFTLSADDMNQLDHSSERTILEVVEPASNHNGGQLLFGHDGYLYIFIGDGGRAGDPFGKFGNSQNKSTLLGKVLRLDVDNNDDMDPYSIPSDNPFLGEKNSLPEIYAYGVRNMWRCSIDRGDPITGQGRGRLFCGDVGQNKFEEVDLIVKGGNYGWRAKEGFSCYDNRLCRNSSLDDILPIFAYPHKLGKSVTGGYIYRGCQMPNLNGLYIFGDFMSGRLMSLKENQSTGKWEYKEICMGKGQTCRFPKLINSYYKYIISFAEDEAGELYFLATGAPSASARAGVIYKIVDPSRRAPPGKCSFKPTLVKIKGKLIHFHPTEEFVIDKKPMTTAVPTTTARTTATTTLRTPPTTMRSTKTRPTYRPPTATLKATAKPATTRATMKPSTMRATIKPATTRASVKPSTMRATIKPLTTRVTVKPSTMRATVKPSTMRATIKPLTTRATVKPAATPSNPTSMQQRPTGTATPALTTSWRQVVTARPGHATTLSRQRMSLSYTRPTVTPKPRPRLTTGARRPSPPTARPLTRPQPHDTVRPPPLGDTTNRPQTTPRPMYCTASTKPTTQRPNFTLSKVQDKLLKGQSDKIDRSTRNRFNKKDRGSQPGKQRRRKHRAGSVRLISAEQLSDRGRVEIYIRGEWGTVCDDLFSSKAAMVVCQQLGFPVALRVAKRAELGGGSGSILLDDVECEGTERTLLDCKRAMVGKHNCAHDEDVGVVCGYHHDEDK
;
A
#
# COMPACT_ATOMS: atom_id res chain seq x y z
N MET A 1 -62.69 32.45 37.18
CA MET A 1 -61.29 32.68 37.64
C MET A 1 -60.29 32.24 36.56
N SER A 2 -60.35 33.04 35.46
CA SER A 2 -59.44 34.04 34.84
C SER A 2 -57.98 33.58 34.92
N GLY A 3 -57.43 33.18 33.80
CA GLY A 3 -56.38 33.93 33.09
C GLY A 3 -54.98 33.35 33.34
N VAL A 4 -54.60 32.24 32.70
CA VAL A 4 -53.17 31.96 32.45
C VAL A 4 -52.79 32.43 31.05
N SER A 5 -52.32 33.67 30.98
CA SER A 5 -51.46 34.61 30.26
C SER A 5 -50.76 33.94 29.06
N VAL A 6 -51.42 33.90 27.94
CA VAL A 6 -51.16 33.78 26.50
C VAL A 6 -49.81 34.43 26.16
N LYS A 7 -48.96 34.82 27.30
CA LYS A 7 -47.68 35.45 26.94
C LYS A 7 -46.50 34.54 27.30
N GLY A 8 -46.80 33.37 27.93
CA GLY A 8 -45.74 32.45 28.34
C GLY A 8 -45.60 31.26 27.41
N VAL A 9 -46.69 31.10 26.57
CA VAL A 9 -46.64 29.97 25.62
C VAL A 9 -46.12 30.46 24.27
N GLU A 10 -46.09 31.82 24.13
CA GLU A 10 -45.55 32.37 22.89
C GLU A 10 -44.04 32.64 23.00
N LEU A 11 -43.55 32.70 24.30
CA LEU A 11 -42.12 32.92 24.55
C LEU A 11 -41.37 31.58 24.62
N MET A 12 -42.14 30.50 24.87
CA MET A 12 -41.56 29.14 24.91
C MET A 12 -41.58 28.50 23.52
N SER A 13 -42.47 29.01 22.65
CA SER A 13 -42.55 28.52 21.27
C SER A 13 -41.56 29.27 20.37
N ARG A 14 -41.13 30.47 20.82
CA ARG A 14 -40.14 31.26 20.08
C ARG A 14 -38.71 30.87 20.49
N TRP A 15 -38.59 30.24 21.75
CA TRP A 15 -37.30 29.74 22.24
C TRP A 15 -37.06 28.31 21.75
N LEU A 16 -38.18 27.63 21.43
CA LEU A 16 -38.10 26.26 20.90
C LEU A 16 -37.89 26.28 19.38
N LEU A 17 -38.29 27.40 18.73
CA LEU A 17 -38.08 27.56 17.27
C LEU A 17 -36.70 28.15 17.00
N VAL A 18 -36.06 28.88 18.01
CA VAL A 18 -34.69 29.42 17.92
C VAL A 18 -33.70 28.33 18.33
N LEU A 19 -34.16 27.31 19.14
CA LEU A 19 -33.35 26.17 19.56
C LEU A 19 -33.42 25.05 18.53
N LEU A 20 -34.51 25.08 17.66
CA LEU A 20 -34.63 24.11 16.56
C LEU A 20 -33.96 24.63 15.30
N VAL A 21 -33.66 26.01 15.21
CA VAL A 21 -32.90 26.60 14.10
C VAL A 21 -31.41 26.60 14.43
N LEU A 22 -31.05 26.40 15.84
CA LEU A 22 -29.65 26.29 16.24
C LEU A 22 -29.23 24.82 16.35
N LEU A 23 -30.30 23.86 16.14
CA LEU A 23 -30.04 22.41 16.20
C LEU A 23 -30.30 21.77 14.84
N ALA A 24 -30.45 22.66 13.78
CA ALA A 24 -30.44 22.07 12.43
C ALA A 24 -29.00 21.72 12.02
N PRO A 25 -28.60 20.38 11.96
CA PRO A 25 -27.30 19.99 11.41
C PRO A 25 -26.82 20.91 10.28
N ARG A 26 -26.04 21.98 10.53
CA ARG A 26 -25.31 22.58 9.40
C ARG A 26 -24.76 21.51 8.47
N HIS A 27 -25.58 20.86 7.65
CA HIS A 27 -25.08 20.08 6.52
C HIS A 27 -23.80 20.68 5.95
N GLY A 28 -22.65 20.62 6.65
CA GLY A 28 -21.39 20.89 5.95
C GLY A 28 -21.34 20.29 4.55
N ASN A 29 -22.04 20.86 3.57
CA ASN A 29 -21.88 20.60 2.14
C ASN A 29 -20.42 20.28 1.79
N THR A 30 -19.94 19.02 1.99
CA THR A 30 -18.70 18.50 1.41
C THR A 30 -18.59 18.87 -0.07
N HIS A 31 -17.79 19.93 -0.33
CA HIS A 31 -17.41 20.39 -1.67
C HIS A 31 -16.97 19.23 -2.56
N PRO A 32 -17.60 18.87 -3.70
CA PRO A 32 -17.28 17.80 -4.64
C PRO A 32 -15.84 17.92 -5.19
N GLN A 33 -14.85 17.11 -4.64
CA GLN A 33 -13.42 17.20 -5.00
C GLN A 33 -13.07 16.20 -6.10
N CYS A 34 -13.08 16.52 -7.32
CA CYS A 34 -12.56 15.94 -8.57
C CYS A 34 -11.58 14.81 -8.29
N LEU A 35 -10.99 14.64 -7.03
CA LEU A 35 -10.35 13.32 -6.84
C LEU A 35 -11.30 12.36 -6.12
N ASP A 36 -12.60 12.79 -5.88
CA ASP A 36 -13.71 12.09 -5.23
C ASP A 36 -14.67 11.53 -6.28
N TYR A 37 -14.30 11.66 -7.70
CA TYR A 37 -15.20 11.14 -8.73
C TYR A 37 -14.50 10.05 -9.53
N LYS A 38 -14.73 8.75 -9.26
CA LYS A 38 -14.46 7.87 -10.41
C LYS A 38 -14.79 8.58 -11.73
N PRO A 39 -14.00 9.44 -12.21
CA PRO A 39 -14.48 9.87 -13.53
C PRO A 39 -13.78 9.14 -14.68
N PRO A 40 -14.55 8.76 -15.75
CA PRO A 40 -13.80 8.38 -16.95
C PRO A 40 -12.88 9.51 -17.43
N PHE A 41 -11.63 9.48 -17.27
CA PHE A 41 -10.63 10.50 -17.63
C PHE A 41 -11.01 11.21 -18.93
N GLN A 42 -12.29 10.69 -19.49
CA GLN A 42 -13.02 11.37 -20.56
C GLN A 42 -14.53 11.19 -20.38
N PRO A 43 -15.24 12.24 -19.96
CA PRO A 43 -16.69 12.11 -19.85
C PRO A 43 -17.32 11.45 -21.08
N ARG A 44 -18.17 10.50 -20.88
CA ARG A 44 -18.87 9.85 -22.01
C ARG A 44 -19.41 10.89 -23.00
N GLU A 45 -19.74 12.01 -22.41
CA GLU A 45 -20.19 13.17 -23.20
C GLU A 45 -19.45 14.44 -22.76
N PRO A 46 -19.22 15.38 -23.71
CA PRO A 46 -18.44 16.58 -23.40
C PRO A 46 -19.18 17.53 -22.45
N LEU A 47 -18.42 18.09 -21.51
CA LEU A 47 -19.01 19.09 -20.59
C LEU A 47 -19.47 20.32 -21.38
N VAL A 48 -20.58 20.93 -20.91
CA VAL A 48 -21.17 22.07 -21.63
C VAL A 48 -20.71 23.38 -20.98
N PHE A 49 -20.60 23.43 -19.67
CA PHE A 49 -20.34 24.68 -18.96
C PHE A 49 -18.86 24.76 -18.58
N CYS A 50 -18.21 23.82 -17.98
CA CYS A 50 -16.79 23.82 -17.60
C CYS A 50 -15.98 23.02 -18.62
N LYS A 51 -15.90 23.49 -19.79
CA LYS A 51 -15.36 22.75 -20.94
C LYS A 51 -13.86 22.50 -20.79
N GLU A 52 -13.20 23.37 -20.08
CA GLU A 52 -11.74 23.27 -19.93
C GLU A 52 -11.33 22.05 -19.11
N TYR A 53 -12.30 21.49 -18.57
CA TYR A 53 -11.96 20.36 -17.68
C TYR A 53 -12.45 19.05 -18.29
N ALA A 54 -12.91 19.15 -19.53
CA ALA A 54 -13.51 17.98 -20.20
C ALA A 54 -12.48 16.87 -20.37
N LYS A 55 -11.15 17.22 -20.40
CA LYS A 55 -10.09 16.26 -20.70
C LYS A 55 -9.56 15.61 -19.43
N PHE A 56 -10.00 16.08 -18.25
CA PHE A 56 -9.42 15.62 -16.97
C PHE A 56 -10.35 14.62 -16.29
N GLY A 57 -11.69 14.54 -16.70
CA GLY A 57 -12.62 13.48 -16.31
C GLY A 57 -13.08 13.59 -14.88
N CYS A 58 -13.07 14.92 -14.25
CA CYS A 58 -13.37 15.10 -12.82
C CYS A 58 -14.78 15.67 -12.64
N CYS A 59 -15.49 15.96 -13.78
CA CYS A 59 -16.88 16.45 -13.76
C CYS A 59 -17.70 15.72 -14.83
N ASP A 60 -18.85 15.17 -14.27
CA ASP A 60 -19.81 14.65 -15.27
C ASP A 60 -20.89 15.69 -15.58
N LEU A 61 -21.79 15.36 -16.44
CA LEU A 61 -22.78 16.34 -16.94
C LEU A 61 -23.66 16.85 -15.80
N GLU A 62 -23.93 15.90 -14.90
CA GLU A 62 -24.79 16.32 -13.78
C GLU A 62 -24.11 17.41 -12.95
N LYS A 63 -22.89 17.18 -12.58
CA LYS A 63 -22.15 18.18 -11.80
C LYS A 63 -21.95 19.46 -12.61
N ASP A 64 -21.59 19.32 -13.85
CA ASP A 64 -21.44 20.45 -14.76
C ASP A 64 -22.70 21.32 -14.79
N ASP A 65 -23.87 20.66 -14.70
CA ASP A 65 -25.14 21.37 -14.72
C ASP A 65 -25.39 22.10 -13.40
N LYS A 66 -25.01 21.45 -12.34
CA LYS A 66 -25.16 22.08 -11.02
C LYS A 66 -24.30 23.34 -10.91
N ILE A 67 -23.14 23.22 -11.40
CA ILE A 67 -22.24 24.38 -11.36
C ILE A 67 -22.81 25.52 -12.21
N SER A 68 -23.34 25.12 -13.33
CA SER A 68 -23.96 26.11 -14.22
C SER A 68 -25.14 26.82 -13.54
N GLN A 69 -25.97 26.06 -12.90
CA GLN A 69 -27.13 26.66 -12.22
C GLN A 69 -26.68 27.62 -11.12
N ASN A 70 -25.66 27.18 -10.40
CA ASN A 70 -25.11 28.05 -9.36
C ASN A 70 -24.55 29.35 -9.95
N PHE A 71 -23.91 29.25 -11.01
CA PHE A 71 -23.36 30.42 -11.69
C PHE A 71 -24.46 31.42 -12.06
N TYR A 72 -25.51 30.93 -12.67
CA TYR A 72 -26.54 31.86 -13.13
C TYR A 72 -27.31 32.46 -11.95
N LYS A 73 -27.35 31.71 -10.89
CA LYS A 73 -27.96 32.26 -9.67
C LYS A 73 -27.15 33.44 -9.14
N ILE A 74 -25.87 33.31 -9.12
CA ILE A 74 -24.98 34.38 -8.64
C ILE A 74 -25.02 35.57 -9.58
N MET A 75 -25.08 35.24 -10.86
CA MET A 75 -25.00 36.31 -11.87
C MET A 75 -26.30 37.11 -11.93
N ASP A 76 -27.40 36.62 -11.31
CA ASP A 76 -28.68 37.35 -11.27
C ASP A 76 -28.58 38.60 -10.40
N TYR A 77 -27.49 38.68 -9.65
CA TYR A 77 -27.33 39.84 -8.76
C TYR A 77 -26.51 40.94 -9.44
N PHE A 78 -26.10 40.68 -10.69
CA PHE A 78 -25.22 41.65 -11.35
C PHE A 78 -25.95 42.29 -12.53
N ASP A 79 -25.65 43.63 -12.74
CA ASP A 79 -26.12 44.31 -13.95
C ASP A 79 -25.26 43.94 -15.16
N TYR A 80 -25.64 44.37 -16.25
CA TYR A 80 -24.98 43.97 -17.50
C TYR A 80 -23.47 44.21 -17.42
N LEU A 81 -23.08 45.36 -16.88
CA LEU A 81 -21.65 45.68 -16.81
C LEU A 81 -20.93 44.77 -15.82
N GLY A 82 -21.55 44.43 -14.75
CA GLY A 82 -21.00 43.46 -13.80
C GLY A 82 -20.89 42.05 -14.36
N TYR A 83 -21.83 41.78 -15.14
CA TYR A 83 -21.83 40.46 -15.78
C TYR A 83 -20.62 40.30 -16.72
N VAL A 84 -20.36 41.26 -17.49
CA VAL A 84 -19.29 41.19 -18.49
C VAL A 84 -17.92 41.18 -17.81
N THR A 85 -17.91 41.82 -16.64
CA THR A 85 -16.62 41.98 -15.97
C THR A 85 -16.30 40.74 -15.12
N CYS A 86 -17.34 40.09 -14.52
CA CYS A 86 -17.04 39.13 -13.44
C CYS A 86 -17.39 37.72 -13.87
N ALA A 87 -18.07 37.60 -14.87
CA ALA A 87 -18.64 36.31 -15.27
C ALA A 87 -17.53 35.28 -15.52
N LYS A 88 -16.49 35.77 -16.13
CA LYS A 88 -15.39 34.84 -16.43
C LYS A 88 -14.71 34.35 -15.14
N TYR A 89 -14.52 35.18 -14.19
CA TYR A 89 -13.84 34.83 -12.93
C TYR A 89 -14.71 33.91 -12.07
N ILE A 90 -15.96 34.27 -12.13
CA ILE A 90 -16.87 33.47 -11.30
C ILE A 90 -17.01 32.07 -11.90
N ARG A 91 -17.14 32.06 -13.14
CA ARG A 91 -17.24 30.75 -13.79
C ARG A 91 -15.98 29.92 -13.50
N THR A 92 -14.83 30.57 -13.62
CA THR A 92 -13.58 29.85 -13.41
C THR A 92 -13.44 29.38 -11.96
N ILE A 93 -13.82 30.17 -11.07
CA ILE A 93 -13.75 29.81 -9.65
C ILE A 93 -14.68 28.63 -9.36
N LEU A 94 -15.85 28.69 -9.94
CA LEU A 94 -16.82 27.61 -9.68
C LEU A 94 -16.36 26.32 -10.38
N CYS A 95 -15.72 26.46 -11.50
CA CYS A 95 -15.37 25.28 -12.29
C CYS A 95 -14.14 24.58 -11.69
N GLN A 96 -13.48 25.25 -10.70
CA GLN A 96 -12.34 24.58 -10.05
C GLN A 96 -12.77 23.33 -9.28
N GLU A 97 -13.98 23.18 -9.15
CA GLU A 97 -14.49 21.92 -8.57
C GLU A 97 -14.28 20.74 -9.52
N CYS A 98 -14.15 21.15 -10.79
CA CYS A 98 -13.95 20.12 -11.81
C CYS A 98 -12.47 19.87 -12.04
N SER A 99 -11.60 20.58 -11.23
CA SER A 99 -10.15 20.37 -11.38
C SER A 99 -9.71 19.03 -10.79
N PRO A 100 -8.72 18.24 -11.50
CA PRO A 100 -8.15 17.04 -10.90
C PRO A 100 -7.42 17.32 -9.59
N TYR A 101 -7.23 18.60 -9.28
CA TYR A 101 -6.51 18.98 -8.05
C TYR A 101 -7.41 19.75 -7.10
N SER A 102 -8.69 19.49 -7.21
CA SER A 102 -9.68 20.25 -6.42
C SER A 102 -9.47 20.04 -4.92
N ALA A 103 -9.03 18.80 -4.52
CA ALA A 103 -8.75 18.56 -3.09
C ALA A 103 -7.62 19.46 -2.60
N HIS A 104 -6.74 19.69 -3.41
CA HIS A 104 -5.61 20.59 -3.08
C HIS A 104 -6.02 22.05 -3.13
N LEU A 105 -6.78 22.41 -4.06
CA LEU A 105 -7.20 23.81 -4.21
C LEU A 105 -8.11 24.25 -3.06
N TYR A 106 -8.69 23.19 -2.36
CA TYR A 106 -9.65 23.57 -1.32
C TYR A 106 -9.17 23.07 0.04
N ASP A 107 -7.89 22.62 0.16
CA ASP A 107 -7.27 22.11 1.40
C ASP A 107 -8.09 20.99 2.02
N ALA A 108 -8.60 20.17 1.10
CA ALA A 108 -9.46 19.07 1.59
C ALA A 108 -8.70 17.74 1.52
N GLU A 109 -7.49 17.62 1.79
CA GLU A 109 -6.68 16.41 1.63
C GLU A 109 -6.77 15.53 2.88
N ASP A 110 -7.30 16.09 4.02
CA ASP A 110 -7.39 15.33 5.26
C ASP A 110 -8.74 15.57 5.94
N ALA A 111 -9.33 14.39 6.46
CA ALA A 111 -10.64 14.48 7.14
C ALA A 111 -10.57 15.45 8.33
N ASN A 112 -9.35 15.79 8.75
CA ASN A 112 -9.20 16.60 9.97
C ASN A 112 -8.85 18.05 9.63
N THR A 113 -8.68 18.41 8.30
CA THR A 113 -8.44 19.80 7.91
C THR A 113 -9.73 20.45 7.39
N PRO A 114 -9.98 21.62 8.08
CA PRO A 114 -11.20 22.31 7.63
C PRO A 114 -11.11 22.76 6.16
N MET A 115 -12.11 22.41 5.43
CA MET A 115 -12.18 22.67 3.98
C MET A 115 -12.34 24.17 3.72
N ARG A 116 -11.48 24.60 2.68
CA ARG A 116 -11.72 25.98 2.22
C ARG A 116 -13.02 26.09 1.43
N GLU A 117 -13.66 27.27 1.53
CA GLU A 117 -14.90 27.50 0.76
C GLU A 117 -14.58 27.97 -0.67
N LEU A 118 -13.34 28.68 -0.78
CA LEU A 118 -12.88 29.10 -2.11
C LEU A 118 -11.57 28.39 -2.47
N PRO A 119 -11.35 28.18 -3.81
CA PRO A 119 -10.12 27.49 -4.19
C PRO A 119 -8.87 28.37 -4.03
N GLY A 120 -7.78 27.71 -3.83
CA GLY A 120 -6.55 28.48 -3.80
C GLY A 120 -6.19 29.09 -5.15
N LEU A 121 -5.89 30.41 -5.14
CA LEU A 121 -5.57 31.14 -6.38
C LEU A 121 -4.11 31.59 -6.37
N CYS A 122 -3.51 31.60 -7.66
CA CYS A 122 -2.14 32.13 -7.75
C CYS A 122 -2.14 33.64 -7.57
N GLY A 123 -0.99 34.16 -6.96
CA GLY A 123 -0.89 35.56 -6.54
C GLY A 123 -1.36 36.53 -7.62
N ASP A 124 -0.99 36.37 -8.84
CA ASP A 124 -1.36 37.35 -9.90
C ASP A 124 -2.84 37.23 -10.26
N TYR A 125 -3.31 36.06 -10.27
CA TYR A 125 -4.74 35.84 -10.59
C TYR A 125 -5.64 36.34 -9.46
N CYS A 126 -5.18 36.13 -8.23
CA CYS A 126 -5.96 36.59 -7.06
C CYS A 126 -6.11 38.11 -7.08
N SER A 127 -5.05 38.73 -7.39
CA SER A 127 -5.06 40.19 -7.41
C SER A 127 -6.00 40.73 -8.49
N GLU A 128 -5.98 40.13 -9.57
CA GLU A 128 -6.86 40.55 -10.67
C GLU A 128 -8.33 40.28 -10.35
N PHE A 129 -8.53 39.17 -9.76
CA PHE A 129 -9.91 38.85 -9.34
C PHE A 129 -10.42 39.86 -8.32
N TRP A 130 -9.60 40.20 -7.42
CA TRP A 130 -10.01 41.17 -6.38
C TRP A 130 -10.35 42.51 -7.02
N HIS A 131 -9.60 42.99 -8.03
CA HIS A 131 -9.82 44.30 -8.63
C HIS A 131 -11.11 44.35 -9.44
N GLN A 132 -11.38 43.22 -9.95
CA GLN A 132 -12.46 43.24 -10.94
C GLN A 132 -13.77 42.74 -10.33
N CYS A 133 -13.64 41.84 -9.26
CA CYS A 133 -14.89 41.15 -8.87
C CYS A 133 -14.96 41.00 -7.36
N ARG A 134 -14.43 41.85 -6.54
CA ARG A 134 -14.26 41.67 -5.08
C ARG A 134 -15.61 41.63 -4.37
N TYR A 135 -16.72 42.17 -4.93
CA TYR A 135 -18.03 42.23 -4.24
C TYR A 135 -18.80 40.92 -4.42
N THR A 136 -18.13 39.94 -5.02
CA THR A 136 -18.83 38.68 -5.34
C THR A 136 -18.50 37.61 -4.31
N ILE A 137 -17.68 37.92 -3.37
CA ILE A 137 -17.16 36.91 -2.42
C ILE A 137 -18.29 36.52 -1.45
N SER A 138 -19.06 37.47 -1.18
CA SER A 138 -20.15 37.20 -0.23
C SER A 138 -21.20 36.27 -0.84
N LEU A 139 -21.11 36.27 -2.16
CA LEU A 139 -22.09 35.42 -2.86
C LEU A 139 -21.53 34.03 -3.14
N LEU A 140 -20.21 33.98 -2.96
CA LEU A 140 -19.54 32.71 -3.24
C LEU A 140 -19.29 31.93 -1.95
N THR A 141 -19.51 32.62 -0.80
CA THR A 141 -19.25 31.96 0.47
C THR A 141 -20.39 32.21 1.44
N ASP A 142 -20.65 31.25 2.35
CA ASP A 142 -21.73 31.36 3.35
C ASP A 142 -21.19 31.89 4.68
N ASN A 143 -19.86 32.32 4.79
CA ASN A 143 -19.20 32.70 6.04
C ASN A 143 -19.14 34.23 6.19
N ASN A 144 -19.68 34.78 7.37
CA ASN A 144 -19.77 36.19 7.76
C ASN A 144 -18.38 36.78 8.02
N ALA A 145 -17.24 35.84 7.99
CA ALA A 145 -15.85 36.22 8.28
C ALA A 145 -15.16 36.78 7.04
N THR A 146 -15.91 37.01 5.85
CA THR A 146 -15.30 37.43 4.58
C THR A 146 -15.60 38.91 4.32
N VAL A 147 -16.30 39.58 5.26
CA VAL A 147 -16.73 40.97 5.05
C VAL A 147 -15.57 41.92 5.34
N GLY A 148 -14.43 41.38 6.08
CA GLY A 148 -13.24 42.17 6.39
C GLY A 148 -12.09 41.91 5.43
N ILE A 149 -12.24 40.85 4.62
CA ILE A 149 -11.18 40.41 3.71
C ILE A 149 -11.41 40.99 2.32
N GLU A 150 -12.63 41.55 2.05
CA GLU A 150 -13.00 42.06 0.72
C GLU A 150 -12.44 43.46 0.49
N GLU A 151 -12.00 44.04 1.63
CA GLU A 151 -11.63 45.46 1.52
C GLU A 151 -10.11 45.62 1.44
N ASP A 152 -9.50 44.44 1.68
CA ASP A 152 -8.03 44.50 1.67
C ASP A 152 -7.47 43.43 0.72
N ARG A 153 -6.80 43.96 -0.27
CA ARG A 153 -6.29 43.06 -1.33
C ARG A 153 -5.30 42.06 -0.76
N ASN A 154 -4.41 42.49 0.08
CA ASN A 154 -3.37 41.61 0.63
C ASN A 154 -3.96 40.56 1.57
N LYS A 155 -4.90 40.95 2.26
CA LYS A 155 -5.57 39.99 3.17
C LYS A 155 -6.39 38.97 2.39
N PHE A 156 -6.94 39.44 1.23
CA PHE A 156 -7.74 38.54 0.38
C PHE A 156 -6.84 37.49 -0.27
N CYS A 157 -5.77 37.97 -0.83
CA CYS A 157 -4.92 37.03 -1.57
C CYS A 157 -4.12 36.16 -0.62
N ASN A 158 -3.85 36.65 0.58
CA ASN A 158 -3.23 35.79 1.60
C ASN A 158 -4.16 34.68 2.08
N PHE A 159 -5.39 35.11 2.01
CA PHE A 159 -6.41 34.12 2.42
C PHE A 159 -6.54 33.01 1.38
N LEU A 160 -6.33 33.29 0.08
CA LEU A 160 -6.62 32.34 -1.00
C LEU A 160 -5.32 31.73 -1.54
N GLU A 161 -4.19 32.32 -1.20
CA GLU A 161 -2.91 31.87 -1.76
C GLU A 161 -2.46 30.56 -1.10
N LEU A 162 -2.14 29.59 -2.04
CA LEU A 162 -1.59 28.33 -1.55
C LEU A 162 -0.08 28.43 -1.40
N LYS A 163 0.38 27.79 -0.35
CA LYS A 163 1.83 27.82 -0.10
C LYS A 163 2.60 27.10 -1.21
N ASP A 164 1.87 26.19 -1.87
CA ASP A 164 2.44 25.46 -3.01
C ASP A 164 2.06 26.12 -4.33
N ARG A 165 3.00 26.80 -4.90
CA ARG A 165 2.70 27.67 -6.04
C ARG A 165 2.43 26.84 -7.30
N GLU A 166 2.71 25.51 -7.23
CA GLU A 166 2.49 24.60 -8.37
C GLU A 166 1.04 24.12 -8.42
N TYR A 167 0.25 24.34 -7.40
CA TYR A 167 -1.10 23.75 -7.31
C TYR A 167 -2.14 24.86 -7.14
N CYS A 168 -1.76 26.10 -7.56
CA CYS A 168 -2.76 27.19 -7.53
C CYS A 168 -3.29 27.47 -8.93
N TYR A 169 -4.39 27.95 -9.04
CA TYR A 169 -4.97 28.33 -10.34
C TYR A 169 -4.48 29.73 -10.76
N PRO A 170 -4.28 29.69 -12.11
CA PRO A 170 -4.50 28.75 -13.21
C PRO A 170 -3.28 27.85 -13.46
N ASN A 171 -2.16 28.04 -12.74
CA ASN A 171 -0.93 27.31 -13.06
C ASN A 171 -1.13 25.79 -13.02
N VAL A 172 -2.03 25.36 -12.27
CA VAL A 172 -2.25 23.92 -12.04
C VAL A 172 -2.82 23.27 -13.29
N LEU A 173 -3.46 24.00 -14.21
CA LEU A 173 -4.08 23.45 -15.42
C LEU A 173 -3.05 23.36 -16.56
N SER A 174 -2.03 24.00 -16.45
CA SER A 174 -1.10 24.05 -17.58
C SER A 174 0.22 23.36 -17.24
N ASP A 175 0.21 22.71 -16.07
CA ASP A 175 1.46 22.05 -15.67
C ASP A 175 1.56 20.65 -16.29
N ASP A 176 2.42 20.38 -17.26
CA ASP A 176 2.52 19.13 -18.04
C ASP A 176 3.04 17.98 -17.19
N LYS A 177 3.74 18.33 -16.23
CA LYS A 177 4.26 17.32 -15.29
C LYS A 177 3.17 16.82 -14.35
N LEU A 178 2.31 17.78 -13.89
CA LEU A 178 1.22 17.44 -12.96
C LEU A 178 0.10 16.70 -13.68
N ASN A 179 -0.03 16.90 -14.85
CA ASN A 179 -1.21 16.38 -15.57
C ASN A 179 -0.84 15.19 -16.44
N ALA A 180 0.44 14.73 -16.30
CA ALA A 180 0.87 13.56 -17.06
C ALA A 180 0.52 12.27 -16.29
N ASN A 181 -0.49 11.28 -16.87
CA ASN A 181 -0.74 9.95 -16.28
C ASN A 181 -1.72 10.03 -15.12
N LEU A 182 -2.66 10.99 -15.19
CA LEU A 182 -3.72 11.11 -14.18
C LEU A 182 -4.47 9.78 -14.02
N GLY A 183 -4.43 9.21 -12.68
CA GLY A 183 -5.18 7.96 -12.49
C GLY A 183 -4.29 6.77 -12.20
N ASP A 184 -2.95 6.95 -12.32
CA ASP A 184 -1.99 5.92 -11.93
C ASP A 184 -1.20 6.36 -10.68
N VAL A 185 -0.78 5.26 -9.95
CA VAL A 185 0.13 5.60 -8.84
C VAL A 185 1.42 6.19 -9.42
N ARG A 186 1.84 7.31 -8.80
CA ARG A 186 3.07 7.96 -9.27
C ARG A 186 4.28 7.05 -9.09
N ALA A 187 5.04 6.95 -10.20
CA ALA A 187 6.28 6.15 -10.09
C ALA A 187 7.51 7.04 -10.34
N ASP A 188 8.55 6.77 -9.64
CA ASP A 188 9.78 7.52 -9.93
C ASP A 188 10.43 7.03 -11.22
N PRO A 189 11.42 7.70 -11.76
CA PRO A 189 12.00 7.37 -13.06
C PRO A 189 12.48 5.92 -13.14
N GLU A 190 12.75 5.33 -11.98
CA GLU A 190 13.20 3.93 -11.96
C GLU A 190 12.01 2.97 -11.92
N GLY A 191 10.78 3.58 -11.93
CA GLY A 191 9.58 2.73 -11.99
C GLY A 191 9.07 2.31 -10.63
N CYS A 192 9.64 2.89 -9.49
CA CYS A 192 9.17 2.61 -8.13
C CYS A 192 7.90 3.39 -7.80
N LEU A 193 6.93 2.63 -7.31
CA LEU A 193 5.67 3.32 -6.93
C LEU A 193 5.86 4.18 -5.68
N GLN A 194 5.54 5.44 -5.81
CA GLN A 194 5.74 6.36 -4.69
C GLN A 194 4.50 6.46 -3.82
N LEU A 195 4.64 5.97 -2.53
CA LEU A 195 3.55 6.03 -1.56
C LEU A 195 3.99 6.75 -0.29
N CYS A 196 3.00 7.17 0.45
CA CYS A 196 3.28 7.78 1.76
C CYS A 196 2.61 6.97 2.87
N LEU A 197 2.97 7.44 4.10
CA LEU A 197 2.40 6.70 5.23
C LEU A 197 1.78 7.65 6.24
N GLN A 198 0.84 7.04 6.95
CA GLN A 198 0.30 7.72 8.13
C GLN A 198 0.43 6.82 9.35
N GLU A 199 1.00 7.49 10.39
CA GLU A 199 1.11 6.72 11.64
C GLU A 199 -0.23 6.66 12.36
N VAL A 200 -0.54 5.31 12.81
CA VAL A 200 -1.91 5.16 13.34
C VAL A 200 -1.83 4.64 14.78
N ALA A 201 -0.75 4.00 15.10
CA ALA A 201 -0.49 3.50 16.47
C ALA A 201 1.02 3.37 16.69
N ASN A 202 1.42 3.68 18.00
CA ASN A 202 2.85 3.56 18.31
C ASN A 202 3.06 3.13 19.76
N GLY A 203 4.37 2.76 20.01
CA GLY A 203 4.69 2.34 21.39
C GLY A 203 4.21 0.92 21.70
N LEU A 204 4.09 0.11 20.62
CA LEU A 204 3.57 -1.26 20.80
C LEU A 204 4.73 -2.23 21.00
N ARG A 205 4.41 -3.35 21.65
CA ARG A 205 5.41 -4.41 21.84
C ARG A 205 5.28 -5.48 20.74
N ASN A 206 6.07 -5.30 19.74
CA ASN A 206 6.12 -6.22 18.60
C ASN A 206 4.73 -6.63 18.12
N PRO A 207 4.00 -5.71 17.48
CA PRO A 207 2.63 -5.96 17.03
C PRO A 207 2.57 -7.02 15.91
N VAL A 208 1.75 -8.09 16.15
CA VAL A 208 1.84 -9.23 15.23
C VAL A 208 0.52 -9.39 14.47
N ALA A 209 -0.55 -8.64 14.98
CA ALA A 209 -1.84 -8.79 14.27
C ALA A 209 -2.72 -7.57 14.55
N MET A 210 -3.40 -7.20 13.48
CA MET A 210 -4.48 -6.20 13.56
C MET A 210 -5.72 -6.71 12.82
N VAL A 211 -6.89 -6.71 13.59
CA VAL A 211 -8.13 -7.19 12.95
C VAL A 211 -9.27 -6.21 13.26
N HIS A 212 -10.28 -6.22 12.42
CA HIS A 212 -11.48 -5.43 12.69
C HIS A 212 -12.69 -6.34 12.92
N ALA A 213 -13.75 -5.74 13.50
CA ALA A 213 -14.88 -6.56 13.96
C ALA A 213 -15.97 -6.62 12.89
N ASP A 214 -15.79 -5.85 11.86
CA ASP A 214 -16.81 -5.78 10.80
C ASP A 214 -18.21 -5.64 11.38
N ASP A 215 -18.39 -4.83 12.40
CA ASP A 215 -19.70 -4.68 13.05
C ASP A 215 -20.18 -3.23 12.93
N GLY A 216 -19.47 -2.44 12.10
CA GLY A 216 -19.93 -1.07 11.82
C GLY A 216 -19.29 -0.04 12.75
N THR A 217 -18.55 -0.53 13.76
CA THR A 217 -17.98 0.40 14.75
C THR A 217 -16.65 0.96 14.25
N HIS A 218 -16.06 0.15 13.33
CA HIS A 218 -14.75 0.47 12.74
C HIS A 218 -13.65 0.44 13.80
N ARG A 219 -13.90 -0.29 14.88
CA ARG A 219 -12.80 -0.58 15.81
C ARG A 219 -11.82 -1.58 15.20
N PHE A 220 -10.67 -1.31 15.62
CA PHE A 220 -9.73 -2.39 15.28
C PHE A 220 -8.94 -2.81 16.51
N PHE A 221 -8.42 -4.09 16.43
CA PHE A 221 -7.77 -4.72 17.57
C PHE A 221 -6.33 -5.09 17.21
N VAL A 222 -5.49 -4.65 18.13
CA VAL A 222 -4.07 -4.89 17.84
C VAL A 222 -3.49 -5.86 18.87
N ALA A 223 -2.89 -6.95 18.32
CA ALA A 223 -2.31 -7.98 19.19
C ALA A 223 -0.79 -7.82 19.26
N GLU A 224 -0.31 -7.84 20.46
CA GLU A 224 1.14 -7.80 20.69
C GLU A 224 1.69 -9.20 20.99
N GLN A 225 2.94 -9.44 20.58
CA GLN A 225 3.55 -10.78 20.66
C GLN A 225 3.59 -11.29 22.09
N LEU A 226 3.60 -10.41 23.03
CA LEU A 226 3.68 -10.78 24.46
C LEU A 226 2.35 -11.35 24.95
N GLY A 227 1.24 -10.96 24.22
CA GLY A 227 -0.03 -11.61 24.60
C GLY A 227 -1.10 -10.60 24.97
N TYR A 228 -0.84 -9.33 24.66
CA TYR A 228 -1.90 -8.32 24.83
C TYR A 228 -2.67 -8.11 23.52
N VAL A 229 -3.97 -7.86 23.74
CA VAL A 229 -4.77 -7.37 22.62
C VAL A 229 -5.48 -6.09 23.05
N TRP A 230 -5.18 -5.06 22.21
CA TRP A 230 -5.78 -3.76 22.53
C TRP A 230 -6.89 -3.40 21.55
N ALA A 231 -7.88 -2.62 22.11
CA ALA A 231 -8.96 -2.13 21.23
C ALA A 231 -8.75 -0.65 20.92
N TYR A 232 -8.80 -0.33 19.61
CA TYR A 232 -8.72 1.05 19.12
C TYR A 232 -10.05 1.49 18.51
N LEU A 233 -10.34 2.79 18.74
CA LEU A 233 -11.59 3.34 18.19
C LEU A 233 -11.31 3.96 16.82
N ALA A 234 -12.42 4.34 16.13
CA ALA A 234 -12.31 4.85 14.75
C ALA A 234 -11.47 6.13 14.71
N ASN A 235 -11.46 6.84 15.82
CA ASN A 235 -10.73 8.10 15.83
C ASN A 235 -9.26 7.90 16.19
N GLY A 236 -8.89 6.63 16.46
CA GLY A 236 -7.46 6.33 16.69
C GLY A 236 -7.13 6.18 18.17
N SER A 237 -8.09 6.53 19.02
CA SER A 237 -7.84 6.39 20.45
C SER A 237 -7.84 4.92 20.89
N ARG A 238 -6.95 4.69 21.90
CA ARG A 238 -6.88 3.33 22.45
C ARG A 238 -7.56 3.23 23.80
N ILE A 239 -8.22 2.12 24.02
CA ILE A 239 -8.81 1.86 25.34
C ILE A 239 -7.75 1.28 26.28
N ASP A 240 -7.65 1.78 27.54
CA ASP A 240 -6.52 1.44 28.43
C ASP A 240 -6.70 0.04 29.04
N ARG A 241 -7.82 -0.55 28.80
CA ARG A 241 -8.02 -1.94 29.22
C ARG A 241 -7.89 -2.88 28.02
N PRO A 242 -7.11 -4.01 28.23
CA PRO A 242 -6.90 -4.88 27.07
C PRO A 242 -8.16 -5.64 26.68
N PHE A 243 -8.34 -5.72 25.37
CA PHE A 243 -9.39 -6.59 24.84
C PHE A 243 -9.19 -8.03 25.28
N LEU A 244 -7.97 -8.49 25.39
CA LEU A 244 -7.55 -9.83 25.84
C LEU A 244 -6.12 -9.76 26.40
N ASN A 245 -5.97 -10.44 27.57
CA ASN A 245 -4.64 -10.52 28.18
C ASN A 245 -4.25 -11.97 28.45
N LEU A 246 -3.23 -12.44 27.66
CA LEU A 246 -2.79 -13.84 27.80
C LEU A 246 -1.31 -13.90 28.15
N THR A 247 -0.81 -12.93 28.77
CA THR A 247 0.64 -12.80 28.99
C THR A 247 1.15 -13.93 29.90
N LYS A 248 0.24 -14.49 30.72
CA LYS A 248 0.68 -15.54 31.66
C LYS A 248 0.76 -16.89 30.97
N ALA A 249 0.03 -17.00 29.89
CA ALA A 249 -0.04 -18.30 29.21
C ALA A 249 0.92 -18.33 28.01
N VAL A 250 1.16 -17.21 27.41
CA VAL A 250 1.86 -17.16 26.14
C VAL A 250 3.36 -17.43 26.37
N LEU A 251 3.84 -18.35 25.57
CA LEU A 251 5.27 -18.67 25.62
C LEU A 251 6.04 -17.79 24.63
N THR A 252 6.94 -16.92 25.19
CA THR A 252 7.77 -16.05 24.35
C THR A 252 9.01 -15.61 25.11
N SER A 253 9.97 -14.93 24.33
CA SER A 253 11.21 -14.44 24.96
C SER A 253 11.60 -13.09 24.37
N PRO A 254 12.42 -12.41 25.13
CA PRO A 254 12.84 -11.10 24.65
C PRO A 254 13.89 -11.20 23.53
N TRP A 255 14.26 -12.42 23.20
CA TRP A 255 15.26 -12.61 22.15
C TRP A 255 14.74 -12.13 20.79
N ALA A 256 15.68 -11.43 20.15
CA ALA A 256 15.30 -10.93 18.82
C ALA A 256 15.04 -12.09 17.85
N GLY A 257 13.86 -11.99 17.20
CA GLY A 257 13.58 -12.97 16.14
C GLY A 257 12.87 -14.21 16.67
N ASP A 258 12.59 -14.25 17.99
CA ASP A 258 11.81 -15.36 18.54
C ASP A 258 10.42 -15.43 17.90
N GLU A 259 10.12 -16.55 17.31
CA GLU A 259 8.84 -16.65 16.57
C GLU A 259 7.71 -17.12 17.48
N ARG A 260 8.09 -17.55 18.70
CA ARG A 260 7.02 -17.93 19.65
C ARG A 260 6.27 -16.71 20.16
N GLY A 261 5.07 -16.88 20.67
CA GLY A 261 4.27 -15.78 21.20
C GLY A 261 2.83 -15.84 20.75
N PHE A 262 2.20 -14.69 21.08
CA PHE A 262 0.90 -14.49 20.43
C PHE A 262 1.08 -14.21 18.93
N LEU A 263 0.38 -14.91 18.12
CA LEU A 263 0.78 -14.83 16.70
C LEU A 263 -0.37 -14.29 15.85
N CYS A 264 -1.66 -14.50 16.25
CA CYS A 264 -2.76 -13.97 15.44
C CYS A 264 -4.09 -14.14 16.18
N MET A 265 -5.04 -13.33 15.71
CA MET A 265 -6.45 -13.48 16.14
C MET A 265 -7.38 -13.27 14.97
N ALA A 266 -8.57 -13.95 15.05
CA ALA A 266 -9.65 -13.75 14.07
C ALA A 266 -10.99 -13.68 14.77
N LEU A 267 -11.76 -12.74 14.31
CA LEU A 267 -13.14 -12.67 14.83
C LEU A 267 -14.10 -13.40 13.91
N HIS A 268 -15.04 -14.04 14.57
CA HIS A 268 -16.04 -14.73 13.74
C HIS A 268 -16.70 -13.77 12.75
N PRO A 269 -16.97 -14.24 11.45
CA PRO A 269 -17.54 -13.35 10.43
C PRO A 269 -18.89 -12.78 10.84
N ARG A 270 -19.61 -13.56 11.75
CA ARG A 270 -20.86 -13.06 12.35
C ARG A 270 -20.65 -12.67 13.82
N PHE A 271 -19.71 -11.78 13.96
CA PHE A 271 -19.22 -11.46 15.32
C PHE A 271 -20.31 -10.75 16.12
N THR A 272 -21.26 -10.05 15.44
CA THR A 272 -22.31 -9.32 16.16
C THR A 272 -23.31 -10.29 16.80
N VAL A 273 -23.32 -11.47 16.20
CA VAL A 273 -24.31 -12.43 16.73
C VAL A 273 -23.59 -13.56 17.47
N VAL A 274 -22.48 -14.03 16.93
CA VAL A 274 -21.83 -15.23 17.47
C VAL A 274 -20.94 -14.84 18.65
N ARG A 275 -20.36 -13.64 18.56
CA ARG A 275 -19.62 -13.02 19.66
C ARG A 275 -18.44 -13.89 20.08
N LYS A 276 -17.74 -14.49 19.08
CA LYS A 276 -16.58 -15.36 19.39
C LYS A 276 -15.35 -14.85 18.66
N ALA A 277 -14.21 -15.05 19.38
CA ALA A 277 -12.90 -14.76 18.80
C ALA A 277 -11.98 -15.98 18.92
N TYR A 278 -11.07 -16.09 17.96
CA TYR A 278 -10.14 -17.22 17.91
C TYR A 278 -8.70 -16.71 17.91
N VAL A 279 -7.92 -17.41 18.77
CA VAL A 279 -6.56 -16.87 18.91
C VAL A 279 -5.56 -18.01 18.68
N TYR A 280 -4.34 -17.66 18.15
CA TYR A 280 -3.22 -18.54 17.80
C TYR A 280 -1.99 -18.13 18.59
N TYR A 281 -1.50 -19.07 19.52
CA TYR A 281 -0.36 -18.64 20.33
C TYR A 281 0.44 -19.85 20.80
N SER A 282 1.71 -19.62 21.12
CA SER A 282 2.61 -20.67 21.60
C SER A 282 2.47 -20.87 23.11
N VAL A 283 2.46 -22.18 23.56
CA VAL A 283 2.33 -22.50 24.99
C VAL A 283 3.28 -23.65 25.32
N SER A 284 3.58 -23.70 26.63
CA SER A 284 4.35 -24.86 27.12
C SER A 284 3.49 -25.71 28.05
N VAL A 285 3.15 -26.89 27.54
CA VAL A 285 2.36 -27.82 28.36
C VAL A 285 3.20 -29.07 28.64
N LYS A 286 3.44 -29.37 29.94
CA LYS A 286 4.23 -30.52 30.37
C LYS A 286 5.61 -30.51 29.72
N LYS A 287 6.21 -29.29 29.63
CA LYS A 287 7.57 -29.06 29.11
C LYS A 287 7.66 -29.35 27.61
N GLU A 288 6.47 -29.44 26.99
CA GLU A 288 6.43 -29.54 25.53
C GLU A 288 5.85 -28.26 24.92
N GLU A 289 6.55 -27.81 23.91
CA GLU A 289 6.04 -26.61 23.22
C GLU A 289 4.96 -26.97 22.21
N ARG A 290 3.90 -26.17 22.24
CA ARG A 290 2.74 -26.43 21.37
C ARG A 290 2.22 -25.13 20.78
N ILE A 291 1.67 -25.32 19.59
CA ILE A 291 0.79 -24.25 19.11
C ILE A 291 -0.65 -24.51 19.57
N ARG A 292 -1.21 -23.39 20.11
CA ARG A 292 -2.59 -23.57 20.61
C ARG A 292 -3.53 -22.59 19.91
N ILE A 293 -4.62 -23.17 19.42
CA ILE A 293 -5.74 -22.35 18.90
C ILE A 293 -6.92 -22.42 19.87
N SER A 294 -7.25 -21.19 20.31
CA SER A 294 -8.35 -21.18 21.29
C SER A 294 -9.47 -20.24 20.83
N GLU A 295 -10.63 -20.59 21.42
CA GLU A 295 -11.82 -19.74 21.19
C GLU A 295 -12.23 -19.03 22.49
N PHE A 296 -12.58 -17.73 22.36
CA PHE A 296 -13.10 -16.92 23.47
C PHE A 296 -14.43 -16.28 23.10
N THR A 297 -15.18 -16.03 24.16
CA THR A 297 -16.48 -15.37 23.91
C THR A 297 -16.40 -13.91 24.41
N LEU A 298 -17.07 -13.05 23.58
CA LEU A 298 -17.17 -11.65 24.00
C LEU A 298 -17.91 -11.50 25.32
N SER A 299 -17.41 -10.67 26.21
CA SER A 299 -18.05 -10.45 27.52
C SER A 299 -19.47 -9.92 27.36
N ALA A 300 -20.32 -10.41 28.26
CA ALA A 300 -21.72 -9.93 28.24
C ALA A 300 -21.82 -8.51 28.79
N ASP A 301 -20.77 -8.11 29.46
CA ASP A 301 -20.86 -6.82 30.18
C ASP A 301 -20.06 -5.73 29.45
N ASP A 302 -19.19 -6.20 28.60
CA ASP A 302 -18.30 -5.21 27.96
C ASP A 302 -17.95 -5.66 26.54
N MET A 303 -18.31 -4.81 25.62
CA MET A 303 -18.10 -5.17 24.20
C MET A 303 -16.63 -5.02 23.81
N ASN A 304 -15.83 -4.46 24.67
CA ASN A 304 -14.42 -4.25 24.36
C ASN A 304 -13.52 -5.17 25.18
N GLN A 305 -14.20 -6.33 25.60
CA GLN A 305 -13.42 -7.29 26.39
C GLN A 305 -13.92 -8.72 26.14
N LEU A 306 -12.83 -9.60 25.96
CA LEU A 306 -13.19 -11.02 25.90
C LEU A 306 -13.19 -11.65 27.28
N ASP A 307 -14.13 -12.64 27.52
CA ASP A 307 -14.22 -13.34 28.80
C ASP A 307 -13.13 -14.42 28.89
N HIS A 308 -12.17 -14.20 29.81
CA HIS A 308 -11.02 -15.12 29.90
C HIS A 308 -11.46 -16.53 30.34
N SER A 309 -12.53 -16.55 31.13
CA SER A 309 -12.99 -17.84 31.66
C SER A 309 -13.68 -18.67 30.59
N SER A 310 -13.88 -18.04 29.47
CA SER A 310 -14.64 -18.76 28.42
C SER A 310 -13.69 -19.51 27.49
N GLU A 311 -12.40 -19.48 27.76
CA GLU A 311 -11.46 -20.11 26.81
C GLU A 311 -11.82 -21.58 26.59
N ARG A 312 -11.82 -21.86 25.33
CA ARG A 312 -11.96 -23.27 24.90
C ARG A 312 -10.91 -23.59 23.84
N THR A 313 -10.16 -24.72 24.10
CA THR A 313 -9.10 -25.10 23.15
C THR A 313 -9.71 -25.82 21.94
N ILE A 314 -9.33 -25.28 20.76
CA ILE A 314 -9.84 -25.85 19.51
C ILE A 314 -8.86 -26.89 18.99
N LEU A 315 -7.64 -26.55 18.96
CA LEU A 315 -6.62 -27.42 18.38
C LEU A 315 -5.26 -27.14 19.00
N GLU A 316 -4.50 -28.25 19.30
CA GLU A 316 -3.10 -28.11 19.71
C GLU A 316 -2.19 -28.99 18.85
N VAL A 317 -1.12 -28.36 18.50
CA VAL A 317 -0.16 -29.09 17.66
C VAL A 317 1.23 -29.00 18.31
N VAL A 318 1.83 -30.15 18.49
CA VAL A 318 3.17 -30.17 19.09
C VAL A 318 4.21 -29.68 18.08
N GLU A 319 5.12 -28.77 18.65
CA GLU A 319 6.17 -28.23 17.78
C GLU A 319 7.53 -28.84 18.15
N PRO A 320 8.14 -29.41 17.14
CA PRO A 320 9.41 -30.09 17.42
C PRO A 320 10.57 -29.10 17.58
N ALA A 321 10.34 -27.88 17.17
CA ALA A 321 11.36 -26.82 17.29
C ALA A 321 10.68 -25.47 17.58
N SER A 322 11.56 -24.45 18.01
CA SER A 322 11.01 -23.17 18.48
C SER A 322 10.71 -22.24 17.31
N ASN A 323 11.04 -22.60 16.06
CA ASN A 323 10.81 -21.73 14.91
C ASN A 323 9.93 -22.40 13.87
N HIS A 324 9.47 -21.63 12.94
CA HIS A 324 8.55 -22.02 11.85
C HIS A 324 7.17 -22.38 12.38
N ASN A 325 6.66 -21.41 13.16
CA ASN A 325 5.40 -21.65 13.88
C ASN A 325 4.20 -21.23 13.05
N GLY A 326 4.49 -20.63 11.85
CA GLY A 326 3.34 -20.04 11.15
C GLY A 326 2.65 -18.97 11.97
N GLY A 327 1.20 -19.05 11.86
CA GLY A 327 0.69 -18.15 12.92
C GLY A 327 -0.51 -17.36 12.47
N GLN A 328 -1.02 -17.62 11.15
CA GLN A 328 -2.17 -16.84 10.69
C GLN A 328 -3.48 -17.61 10.86
N LEU A 329 -4.52 -16.84 11.42
CA LEU A 329 -5.91 -17.28 11.41
C LEU A 329 -6.76 -16.33 10.56
N LEU A 330 -7.60 -16.92 9.72
CA LEU A 330 -8.57 -16.05 9.04
C LEU A 330 -9.78 -16.86 8.57
N PHE A 331 -10.88 -16.15 8.41
CA PHE A 331 -12.08 -16.80 7.88
C PHE A 331 -12.18 -16.57 6.37
N GLY A 332 -12.39 -17.75 5.68
CA GLY A 332 -12.67 -17.63 4.25
C GLY A 332 -14.07 -17.12 3.97
N HIS A 333 -14.29 -16.82 2.74
CA HIS A 333 -15.65 -16.38 2.38
C HIS A 333 -16.64 -17.54 2.44
N ASP A 334 -16.02 -18.69 2.54
CA ASP A 334 -16.89 -19.87 2.68
C ASP A 334 -17.33 -20.07 4.14
N GLY A 335 -16.87 -19.22 5.04
CA GLY A 335 -17.37 -19.24 6.41
C GLY A 335 -16.54 -20.17 7.31
N TYR A 336 -15.45 -20.77 6.79
CA TYR A 336 -14.65 -21.71 7.59
C TYR A 336 -13.38 -21.02 8.10
N LEU A 337 -12.91 -21.62 9.17
CA LEU A 337 -11.67 -21.10 9.76
C LEU A 337 -10.45 -21.76 9.11
N TYR A 338 -9.52 -20.90 8.56
CA TYR A 338 -8.25 -21.39 8.00
C TYR A 338 -7.11 -21.14 9.00
N ILE A 339 -6.30 -22.20 9.11
CA ILE A 339 -5.19 -22.16 10.06
C ILE A 339 -3.89 -22.49 9.31
N PHE A 340 -2.89 -21.61 9.48
CA PHE A 340 -1.64 -21.78 8.74
C PHE A 340 -0.51 -22.15 9.69
N ILE A 341 -0.05 -23.35 9.48
CA ILE A 341 0.94 -23.87 10.44
C ILE A 341 2.23 -24.19 9.69
N GLY A 342 3.39 -23.78 10.27
CA GLY A 342 4.68 -24.06 9.64
C GLY A 342 5.09 -25.52 9.79
N ASP A 343 6.24 -25.85 9.26
CA ASP A 343 6.65 -27.27 9.16
C ASP A 343 7.28 -27.74 10.47
N GLY A 344 7.36 -26.71 11.43
CA GLY A 344 7.78 -27.19 12.74
C GLY A 344 9.26 -26.95 13.00
N GLY A 345 10.02 -26.35 11.97
CA GLY A 345 11.33 -25.73 12.19
C GLY A 345 12.47 -26.67 11.81
N ARG A 346 13.76 -26.19 12.08
CA ARG A 346 15.05 -26.79 11.75
C ARG A 346 15.30 -26.73 10.24
N ALA A 347 16.56 -26.61 9.99
CA ALA A 347 16.94 -26.46 8.58
C ALA A 347 16.59 -27.71 7.77
N GLY A 348 15.71 -27.45 6.70
CA GLY A 348 15.47 -28.50 5.70
C GLY A 348 14.36 -29.45 6.11
N ASP A 349 13.63 -29.14 7.14
CA ASP A 349 12.55 -30.02 7.59
C ASP A 349 13.01 -31.48 7.65
N PRO A 350 13.86 -31.79 8.60
CA PRO A 350 14.50 -33.11 8.66
C PRO A 350 13.58 -34.18 9.25
N PHE A 351 12.42 -33.91 9.41
CA PHE A 351 11.56 -34.85 10.14
C PHE A 351 10.93 -35.85 9.17
N GLY A 352 11.24 -37.16 9.44
CA GLY A 352 10.72 -38.24 8.60
C GLY A 352 11.42 -38.32 7.25
N LYS A 353 10.92 -39.21 6.33
CA LYS A 353 11.56 -39.50 5.04
C LYS A 353 11.43 -38.31 4.08
N PHE A 354 10.29 -37.63 4.16
CA PHE A 354 10.10 -36.57 3.15
C PHE A 354 9.77 -35.25 3.84
N GLY A 355 9.99 -35.16 5.24
CA GLY A 355 9.70 -33.93 5.98
C GLY A 355 8.25 -33.79 6.36
N ASN A 356 7.99 -32.88 7.39
CA ASN A 356 6.62 -32.68 7.89
C ASN A 356 5.73 -32.04 6.83
N SER A 357 6.32 -31.21 5.96
CA SER A 357 5.49 -30.45 5.00
C SER A 357 4.83 -31.37 3.99
N GLN A 358 5.55 -32.52 3.69
CA GLN A 358 5.01 -33.46 2.70
C GLN A 358 4.24 -34.60 3.35
N ASN A 359 4.46 -34.77 4.60
CA ASN A 359 3.77 -35.83 5.35
C ASN A 359 2.37 -35.41 5.79
N LYS A 360 1.31 -36.09 5.24
CA LYS A 360 -0.08 -35.66 5.49
C LYS A 360 -0.64 -36.31 6.75
N SER A 361 0.23 -37.09 7.37
CA SER A 361 -0.21 -37.70 8.65
C SER A 361 0.07 -36.77 9.82
N THR A 362 0.67 -35.62 9.57
CA THR A 362 0.89 -34.59 10.59
C THR A 362 0.21 -33.28 10.17
N LEU A 363 0.08 -32.28 11.12
CA LEU A 363 -0.56 -31.00 10.81
C LEU A 363 0.49 -29.91 10.55
N LEU A 364 1.78 -30.28 10.56
CA LEU A 364 2.85 -29.30 10.36
C LEU A 364 3.12 -29.10 8.87
N GLY A 365 3.36 -27.75 8.51
CA GLY A 365 3.59 -27.41 7.11
C GLY A 365 2.33 -27.52 6.26
N LYS A 366 1.14 -27.08 6.97
CA LYS A 366 -0.15 -27.25 6.29
C LYS A 366 -0.98 -25.97 6.40
N VAL A 367 -1.91 -25.90 5.43
CA VAL A 367 -3.10 -25.05 5.61
C VAL A 367 -4.30 -25.90 6.02
N LEU A 368 -4.85 -25.49 7.20
CA LEU A 368 -6.02 -26.27 7.68
C LEU A 368 -7.31 -25.49 7.44
N ARG A 369 -8.42 -26.25 7.27
CA ARG A 369 -9.76 -25.64 7.08
C ARG A 369 -10.79 -26.37 7.95
N LEU A 370 -11.28 -25.57 8.97
CA LEU A 370 -12.17 -26.18 9.97
C LEU A 370 -13.52 -25.46 10.00
N ASP A 371 -14.55 -26.25 10.42
CA ASP A 371 -15.88 -25.67 10.73
C ASP A 371 -16.04 -25.51 12.23
N VAL A 372 -16.24 -24.22 12.59
CA VAL A 372 -16.26 -24.00 14.05
C VAL A 372 -17.67 -23.57 14.47
N ASP A 373 -18.56 -23.76 13.60
CA ASP A 373 -19.94 -23.38 13.91
C ASP A 373 -20.67 -24.56 14.55
N ASN A 374 -21.70 -24.18 15.45
CA ASN A 374 -22.64 -25.12 16.10
C ASN A 374 -21.90 -26.19 16.90
N ASN A 375 -20.80 -25.64 17.68
CA ASN A 375 -20.02 -26.66 18.43
C ASN A 375 -20.01 -26.35 19.92
N ASP A 376 -21.01 -25.64 20.44
CA ASP A 376 -20.99 -25.21 21.85
C ASP A 376 -21.09 -26.42 22.79
N ASP A 377 -21.68 -27.59 22.26
CA ASP A 377 -21.85 -28.76 23.14
C ASP A 377 -21.22 -30.01 22.51
N MET A 378 -20.46 -29.82 21.45
CA MET A 378 -19.88 -30.93 20.69
C MET A 378 -18.37 -30.76 20.58
N ASP A 379 -17.81 -31.68 19.81
CA ASP A 379 -16.40 -31.53 19.46
C ASP A 379 -16.06 -30.07 19.09
N PRO A 380 -14.90 -29.65 19.50
CA PRO A 380 -14.52 -28.24 19.38
C PRO A 380 -14.63 -27.74 17.94
N TYR A 381 -14.70 -28.64 16.97
CA TYR A 381 -14.87 -28.30 15.55
C TYR A 381 -15.27 -29.52 14.74
N SER A 382 -15.76 -29.25 13.51
CA SER A 382 -16.05 -30.32 12.55
C SER A 382 -15.25 -30.11 11.28
N ILE A 383 -15.19 -31.20 10.43
CA ILE A 383 -14.43 -31.13 9.18
C ILE A 383 -15.39 -30.85 8.02
N PRO A 384 -15.07 -29.75 7.30
CA PRO A 384 -15.91 -29.54 6.12
C PRO A 384 -15.94 -30.76 5.19
N SER A 385 -17.13 -31.02 4.67
CA SER A 385 -17.34 -32.26 3.92
C SER A 385 -16.57 -32.23 2.59
N ASP A 386 -16.22 -31.04 2.25
CA ASP A 386 -15.56 -30.96 0.93
C ASP A 386 -14.05 -30.76 1.10
N ASN A 387 -13.52 -31.02 2.24
CA ASN A 387 -12.06 -31.04 2.36
C ASN A 387 -11.44 -32.14 1.50
N PRO A 388 -10.22 -31.91 0.98
CA PRO A 388 -9.72 -32.68 -0.17
C PRO A 388 -9.16 -34.05 0.25
N PHE A 389 -9.04 -34.26 1.62
CA PHE A 389 -8.33 -35.51 1.90
C PHE A 389 -9.12 -36.36 2.87
N LEU A 390 -10.40 -36.37 2.85
CA LEU A 390 -11.28 -37.11 3.78
C LEU A 390 -11.16 -38.61 3.54
N GLY A 391 -10.85 -39.02 2.33
CA GLY A 391 -10.89 -40.44 1.98
C GLY A 391 -9.51 -41.03 1.76
N GLU A 392 -8.53 -40.15 1.96
CA GLU A 392 -7.16 -40.63 1.70
C GLU A 392 -6.56 -41.27 2.95
N LYS A 393 -5.97 -42.52 2.74
CA LYS A 393 -5.41 -43.23 3.89
C LYS A 393 -4.16 -42.50 4.42
N ASN A 394 -4.01 -42.39 5.73
CA ASN A 394 -2.83 -41.82 6.39
C ASN A 394 -2.73 -40.32 6.17
N SER A 395 -3.87 -39.73 5.93
CA SER A 395 -3.96 -38.26 5.85
C SER A 395 -4.94 -37.72 6.87
N LEU A 396 -4.59 -36.55 7.35
CA LEU A 396 -5.51 -35.91 8.32
C LEU A 396 -6.55 -35.08 7.58
N PRO A 397 -7.85 -35.20 8.01
CA PRO A 397 -8.98 -34.60 7.30
C PRO A 397 -9.01 -33.08 7.44
N GLU A 398 -8.19 -32.53 8.34
CA GLU A 398 -8.16 -31.07 8.55
C GLU A 398 -7.43 -30.37 7.40
N ILE A 399 -6.64 -31.14 6.67
CA ILE A 399 -5.68 -30.54 5.73
C ILE A 399 -6.42 -30.05 4.50
N TYR A 400 -6.22 -28.73 4.22
CA TYR A 400 -6.77 -28.07 3.02
C TYR A 400 -5.71 -28.03 1.92
N ALA A 401 -4.50 -27.65 2.27
CA ALA A 401 -3.32 -27.63 1.40
C ALA A 401 -2.07 -27.98 2.20
N TYR A 402 -1.02 -28.44 1.45
CA TYR A 402 0.19 -28.85 2.17
C TYR A 402 1.43 -28.49 1.37
N GLY A 403 2.61 -28.72 1.93
CA GLY A 403 3.87 -28.48 1.22
C GLY A 403 4.40 -27.06 1.43
N VAL A 404 4.00 -26.53 2.57
CA VAL A 404 4.47 -25.15 2.85
C VAL A 404 5.54 -25.22 3.93
N ARG A 405 6.41 -24.20 3.97
CA ARG A 405 7.50 -24.21 4.96
C ARG A 405 7.12 -23.41 6.20
N ASN A 406 6.95 -22.06 5.98
CA ASN A 406 6.60 -21.18 7.11
C ASN A 406 5.75 -20.01 6.63
N MET A 407 4.53 -20.34 6.34
CA MET A 407 3.62 -19.26 5.89
C MET A 407 3.31 -18.30 7.05
N TRP A 408 3.65 -17.05 6.82
CA TRP A 408 3.49 -16.11 7.93
C TRP A 408 2.22 -15.29 7.76
N ARG A 409 2.10 -14.41 6.63
CA ARG A 409 0.84 -13.67 6.53
C ARG A 409 0.13 -14.01 5.21
N CYS A 410 -1.17 -14.35 5.47
CA CYS A 410 -2.05 -14.68 4.34
C CYS A 410 -3.30 -13.80 4.37
N SER A 411 -3.87 -13.62 3.21
CA SER A 411 -5.10 -12.82 3.12
C SER A 411 -6.02 -13.34 2.02
N ILE A 412 -7.30 -13.03 2.27
CA ILE A 412 -8.31 -13.41 1.26
C ILE A 412 -8.73 -12.15 0.49
N ASP A 413 -8.58 -12.30 -0.82
CA ASP A 413 -9.02 -11.18 -1.67
C ASP A 413 -10.51 -10.91 -1.54
N ARG A 414 -10.84 -9.62 -1.16
CA ARG A 414 -12.26 -9.24 -0.99
C ARG A 414 -12.96 -9.11 -2.34
N GLY A 415 -12.18 -8.98 -3.37
CA GLY A 415 -12.75 -8.81 -4.70
C GLY A 415 -12.95 -7.34 -5.06
N ASP A 416 -12.85 -7.15 -6.31
CA ASP A 416 -13.17 -5.79 -6.77
C ASP A 416 -14.55 -5.34 -6.27
N PRO A 417 -14.59 -4.16 -5.62
CA PRO A 417 -15.85 -3.71 -5.00
C PRO A 417 -16.98 -3.55 -6.00
N ILE A 418 -16.58 -3.37 -7.30
CA ILE A 418 -17.64 -3.15 -8.31
C ILE A 418 -17.94 -4.45 -9.04
N THR A 419 -16.94 -5.16 -9.41
CA THR A 419 -17.18 -6.31 -10.29
C THR A 419 -17.19 -7.61 -9.50
N GLY A 420 -16.50 -7.60 -8.36
CA GLY A 420 -16.40 -8.82 -7.57
C GLY A 420 -15.27 -9.73 -8.04
N GLN A 421 -14.61 -9.30 -8.98
CA GLN A 421 -13.53 -10.13 -9.53
C GLN A 421 -12.42 -10.34 -8.49
N GLY A 422 -11.90 -11.59 -8.49
CA GLY A 422 -10.79 -11.92 -7.60
C GLY A 422 -11.23 -12.32 -6.20
N ARG A 423 -12.52 -12.27 -5.91
CA ARG A 423 -13.03 -12.55 -4.56
C ARG A 423 -12.75 -13.99 -4.16
N GLY A 424 -12.11 -14.15 -2.96
CA GLY A 424 -11.98 -15.49 -2.39
C GLY A 424 -10.61 -16.09 -2.65
N ARG A 425 -9.82 -15.41 -3.42
CA ARG A 425 -8.48 -15.96 -3.65
C ARG A 425 -7.58 -15.78 -2.42
N LEU A 426 -6.81 -16.83 -2.07
CA LEU A 426 -6.02 -16.87 -0.84
C LEU A 426 -4.53 -16.67 -1.16
N PHE A 427 -3.96 -15.47 -0.71
CA PHE A 427 -2.55 -15.13 -0.94
C PHE A 427 -1.73 -15.33 0.34
N CYS A 428 -0.53 -15.84 0.06
CA CYS A 428 0.26 -16.09 1.28
C CYS A 428 1.75 -15.91 0.99
N GLY A 429 2.42 -15.21 1.94
CA GLY A 429 3.88 -15.25 1.93
C GLY A 429 4.45 -16.46 2.65
N ASP A 430 5.34 -17.16 1.94
CA ASP A 430 5.97 -18.35 2.52
C ASP A 430 7.49 -18.18 2.61
N VAL A 431 7.95 -18.16 3.90
CA VAL A 431 9.38 -17.89 4.13
C VAL A 431 10.21 -19.11 3.71
N GLY A 432 11.22 -18.80 2.87
CA GLY A 432 12.05 -19.88 2.33
C GLY A 432 13.24 -20.18 3.23
N GLN A 433 14.06 -21.23 2.92
CA GLN A 433 15.21 -21.67 3.74
C GLN A 433 16.43 -20.78 3.49
N ASN A 434 17.00 -20.85 2.10
CA ASN A 434 18.26 -20.12 1.93
C ASN A 434 18.27 -19.32 0.63
N LYS A 435 17.34 -19.69 -0.29
CA LYS A 435 17.58 -19.11 -1.62
C LYS A 435 16.45 -18.15 -2.01
N PHE A 436 15.27 -18.59 -1.59
CA PHE A 436 14.18 -17.79 -2.16
C PHE A 436 13.10 -17.57 -1.12
N GLU A 437 12.52 -16.35 -1.27
CA GLU A 437 11.20 -16.09 -0.66
C GLU A 437 10.08 -16.21 -1.69
N GLU A 438 8.76 -16.61 -1.06
CA GLU A 438 7.75 -16.88 -2.11
C GLU A 438 6.40 -16.29 -1.70
N VAL A 439 5.68 -15.89 -2.73
CA VAL A 439 4.24 -15.58 -2.62
C VAL A 439 3.42 -16.60 -3.40
N ASP A 440 2.42 -17.19 -2.61
CA ASP A 440 1.65 -18.28 -3.22
C ASP A 440 0.16 -17.94 -3.25
N LEU A 441 -0.49 -18.46 -4.30
CA LEU A 441 -1.95 -18.56 -4.30
C LEU A 441 -2.38 -19.96 -3.88
N ILE A 442 -3.01 -19.97 -2.67
CA ILE A 442 -3.32 -21.27 -2.06
C ILE A 442 -4.66 -21.80 -2.61
N VAL A 443 -4.61 -23.10 -3.04
CA VAL A 443 -5.85 -23.67 -3.58
C VAL A 443 -6.14 -25.00 -2.88
N LYS A 444 -7.36 -25.44 -2.97
CA LYS A 444 -7.81 -26.69 -2.35
C LYS A 444 -7.01 -27.88 -2.87
N GLY A 445 -6.36 -28.62 -1.91
CA GLY A 445 -5.63 -29.86 -2.24
C GLY A 445 -4.25 -29.58 -2.81
N GLY A 446 -3.90 -28.30 -2.80
CA GLY A 446 -2.64 -27.93 -3.45
C GLY A 446 -1.41 -28.37 -2.65
N ASN A 447 -0.37 -28.84 -3.40
CA ASN A 447 0.97 -29.11 -2.84
C ASN A 447 1.97 -28.04 -3.28
N TYR A 448 2.66 -27.44 -2.27
CA TYR A 448 3.45 -26.25 -2.64
C TYR A 448 4.95 -26.56 -2.54
N GLY A 449 5.19 -27.84 -2.45
CA GLY A 449 6.48 -28.35 -2.90
C GLY A 449 7.49 -28.48 -1.76
N TRP A 450 7.36 -27.78 -0.70
CA TRP A 450 8.36 -27.90 0.36
C TRP A 450 8.30 -29.28 1.04
N ARG A 451 9.52 -29.90 1.23
CA ARG A 451 10.83 -29.22 1.19
C ARG A 451 11.59 -29.58 -0.07
N ALA A 452 10.85 -30.23 -1.09
CA ALA A 452 11.48 -30.55 -2.37
C ALA A 452 11.85 -29.29 -3.14
N LYS A 453 10.99 -28.27 -3.10
CA LYS A 453 11.21 -27.04 -3.86
C LYS A 453 11.22 -25.83 -2.93
N GLU A 454 12.08 -24.91 -3.30
CA GLU A 454 12.11 -23.57 -2.72
C GLU A 454 12.07 -22.50 -3.81
N GLY A 455 11.04 -21.70 -3.83
CA GLY A 455 10.79 -20.87 -5.01
C GLY A 455 10.62 -21.67 -6.29
N PHE A 456 11.46 -21.24 -7.35
CA PHE A 456 11.35 -21.95 -8.63
C PHE A 456 12.47 -22.99 -8.78
N SER A 457 13.17 -23.17 -7.56
CA SER A 457 14.34 -24.05 -7.66
C SER A 457 14.20 -25.27 -6.75
N CYS A 458 14.98 -26.32 -7.21
CA CYS A 458 15.02 -27.52 -6.37
C CYS A 458 15.89 -27.29 -5.13
N TYR A 459 15.19 -27.61 -3.98
CA TYR A 459 16.00 -27.53 -2.74
C TYR A 459 16.59 -28.90 -2.42
N ASP A 460 15.74 -29.90 -2.32
CA ASP A 460 16.17 -31.30 -2.18
C ASP A 460 16.17 -32.01 -3.54
N ASN A 461 17.39 -32.16 -4.08
CA ASN A 461 17.51 -32.64 -5.47
C ASN A 461 16.97 -34.05 -5.64
N ARG A 462 17.12 -34.79 -4.61
CA ARG A 462 16.61 -36.17 -4.70
C ARG A 462 15.08 -36.21 -4.71
N LEU A 463 14.46 -35.41 -3.83
CA LEU A 463 12.98 -35.37 -3.77
C LEU A 463 12.40 -34.64 -4.97
N CYS A 464 13.10 -33.64 -5.42
CA CYS A 464 12.63 -32.80 -6.52
C CYS A 464 12.66 -33.57 -7.84
N ARG A 465 13.71 -34.49 -8.03
CA ARG A 465 13.88 -35.24 -9.28
C ARG A 465 13.03 -36.50 -9.30
N ASN A 466 12.78 -37.00 -8.11
CA ASN A 466 12.13 -38.30 -7.90
C ASN A 466 10.63 -38.14 -7.66
N SER A 467 9.99 -36.91 -7.81
CA SER A 467 8.57 -36.86 -7.42
C SER A 467 7.75 -36.15 -8.49
N SER A 468 6.82 -36.79 -9.24
CA SER A 468 5.53 -36.28 -9.73
C SER A 468 4.79 -35.50 -8.65
N LEU A 469 5.47 -34.55 -7.82
CA LEU A 469 4.94 -33.86 -6.62
C LEU A 469 3.78 -32.96 -7.00
N ASP A 470 3.34 -33.04 -8.33
CA ASP A 470 2.22 -32.17 -8.75
C ASP A 470 2.19 -30.88 -7.94
N ASP A 471 3.43 -30.26 -7.73
CA ASP A 471 3.48 -29.05 -6.89
C ASP A 471 2.99 -27.84 -7.68
N ILE A 472 2.48 -26.93 -6.92
CA ILE A 472 2.07 -25.65 -7.47
C ILE A 472 3.15 -24.61 -7.17
N LEU A 473 3.60 -23.97 -8.29
CA LEU A 473 4.68 -22.98 -8.12
C LEU A 473 4.13 -21.66 -7.63
N PRO A 474 5.06 -20.93 -6.92
CA PRO A 474 4.61 -19.61 -6.43
C PRO A 474 4.31 -18.64 -7.57
N ILE A 475 3.41 -17.66 -7.32
CA ILE A 475 3.14 -16.65 -8.35
C ILE A 475 4.29 -15.64 -8.42
N PHE A 476 5.08 -15.65 -7.35
CA PHE A 476 6.26 -14.78 -7.33
C PHE A 476 7.28 -15.31 -6.33
N ALA A 477 8.57 -15.29 -6.78
CA ALA A 477 9.69 -15.66 -5.88
C ALA A 477 10.89 -14.74 -6.11
N TYR A 478 11.52 -14.38 -4.96
CA TYR A 478 12.70 -13.54 -5.11
C TYR A 478 13.83 -14.05 -4.21
N PRO A 479 15.11 -13.76 -4.71
CA PRO A 479 16.28 -14.32 -4.03
C PRO A 479 16.62 -13.57 -2.73
N HIS A 480 17.35 -14.11 -1.90
CA HIS A 480 17.69 -13.57 -0.57
C HIS A 480 18.59 -12.32 -0.72
N LYS A 481 19.13 -12.16 -1.94
CA LYS A 481 19.86 -10.90 -2.12
C LYS A 481 18.91 -9.70 -2.06
N LEU A 482 17.67 -10.03 -2.51
CA LEU A 482 16.66 -8.95 -2.47
C LEU A 482 15.98 -8.89 -1.11
N GLY A 483 15.70 -9.90 -0.41
CA GLY A 483 15.05 -10.05 0.89
C GLY A 483 15.21 -11.45 1.45
N LYS A 484 14.91 -11.59 2.83
CA LYS A 484 15.25 -12.89 3.43
C LYS A 484 14.05 -13.48 4.18
N SER A 485 13.03 -12.56 4.30
CA SER A 485 11.90 -13.06 5.09
C SER A 485 10.60 -12.38 4.67
N VAL A 486 9.99 -13.04 3.61
CA VAL A 486 8.74 -12.44 3.10
C VAL A 486 7.68 -12.44 4.21
N THR A 487 7.08 -11.29 4.44
CA THR A 487 6.02 -11.16 5.45
C THR A 487 4.66 -11.56 4.88
N GLY A 488 4.38 -11.40 3.66
CA GLY A 488 3.07 -11.51 3.00
C GLY A 488 2.36 -10.18 2.90
N GLY A 489 1.14 -10.20 2.33
CA GLY A 489 0.46 -8.91 2.14
C GLY A 489 -1.02 -9.10 1.81
N TYR A 490 -1.59 -7.97 1.22
CA TYR A 490 -3.02 -7.94 0.85
C TYR A 490 -3.18 -7.37 -0.56
N ILE A 491 -4.21 -7.94 -1.17
CA ILE A 491 -4.69 -7.17 -2.33
C ILE A 491 -5.50 -5.96 -1.83
N TYR A 492 -5.08 -4.82 -2.33
CA TYR A 492 -5.76 -3.62 -1.84
C TYR A 492 -7.17 -3.51 -2.43
N ARG A 493 -8.20 -3.39 -1.49
CA ARG A 493 -9.59 -3.21 -1.94
C ARG A 493 -10.27 -2.09 -1.14
N GLY A 494 -9.35 -1.18 -0.61
CA GLY A 494 -9.91 -0.07 0.17
C GLY A 494 -10.60 0.97 -0.68
N CYS A 495 -11.35 1.80 0.03
CA CYS A 495 -12.20 2.79 -0.64
C CYS A 495 -11.42 4.09 -0.90
N GLN A 496 -10.41 4.43 -0.12
CA GLN A 496 -9.83 5.79 -0.08
C GLN A 496 -8.80 5.96 -1.20
N MET A 497 -8.15 4.77 -1.55
CA MET A 497 -7.07 4.87 -2.54
C MET A 497 -7.41 4.06 -3.79
N PRO A 498 -8.05 4.67 -4.75
CA PRO A 498 -8.55 3.89 -5.90
C PRO A 498 -7.40 3.38 -6.78
N ASN A 499 -6.33 4.08 -6.81
CA ASN A 499 -5.24 3.64 -7.70
C ASN A 499 -4.57 2.36 -7.18
N LEU A 500 -4.82 2.05 -5.97
CA LEU A 500 -4.14 0.86 -5.41
C LEU A 500 -4.99 -0.38 -5.58
N ASN A 501 -6.22 -0.13 -6.08
CA ASN A 501 -7.12 -1.28 -6.21
C ASN A 501 -6.51 -2.37 -7.11
N GLY A 502 -6.47 -3.67 -6.52
CA GLY A 502 -6.02 -4.81 -7.31
C GLY A 502 -4.53 -5.09 -7.14
N LEU A 503 -3.83 -4.17 -6.50
CA LEU A 503 -2.41 -4.41 -6.23
C LEU A 503 -2.22 -5.28 -4.99
N TYR A 504 -1.46 -6.38 -5.22
CA TYR A 504 -1.03 -7.14 -4.04
C TYR A 504 0.21 -6.50 -3.41
N ILE A 505 0.01 -5.88 -2.26
CA ILE A 505 1.09 -5.13 -1.60
C ILE A 505 1.61 -5.96 -0.42
N PHE A 506 2.96 -6.16 -0.48
CA PHE A 506 3.53 -7.03 0.55
C PHE A 506 4.94 -6.56 0.91
N GLY A 507 5.48 -7.22 1.99
CA GLY A 507 6.77 -6.73 2.46
C GLY A 507 7.70 -7.87 2.86
N ASP A 508 8.91 -7.39 3.18
CA ASP A 508 9.93 -8.32 3.68
C ASP A 508 10.46 -7.86 5.04
N PHE A 509 10.50 -8.80 5.95
CA PHE A 509 10.79 -8.51 7.37
C PHE A 509 12.23 -8.04 7.52
N MET A 510 13.21 -8.64 6.88
CA MET A 510 14.63 -8.35 7.14
C MET A 510 15.09 -7.14 6.33
N SER A 511 14.65 -6.97 5.12
CA SER A 511 15.14 -5.88 4.27
C SER A 511 14.34 -4.60 4.48
N GLY A 512 13.08 -4.80 4.92
CA GLY A 512 12.18 -3.63 5.07
C GLY A 512 11.59 -3.17 3.75
N ARG A 513 11.75 -3.99 2.74
CA ARG A 513 11.25 -3.60 1.41
C ARG A 513 9.74 -3.78 1.31
N LEU A 514 9.14 -2.81 0.69
CA LEU A 514 7.73 -2.91 0.29
C LEU A 514 7.62 -3.15 -1.22
N MET A 515 6.75 -4.08 -1.55
CA MET A 515 6.66 -4.48 -2.97
C MET A 515 5.20 -4.65 -3.38
N SER A 516 5.01 -4.69 -4.71
CA SER A 516 3.63 -4.91 -5.18
C SER A 516 3.65 -5.83 -6.40
N LEU A 517 2.55 -6.59 -6.51
CA LEU A 517 2.28 -7.43 -7.68
C LEU A 517 0.93 -7.07 -8.28
N LYS A 518 0.97 -6.99 -9.60
CA LYS A 518 -0.30 -6.78 -10.32
C LYS A 518 -0.47 -7.82 -11.42
N GLU A 519 -1.66 -8.37 -11.30
CA GLU A 519 -1.93 -9.45 -12.27
C GLU A 519 -2.40 -8.86 -13.60
N ASN A 520 -1.74 -9.27 -14.61
CA ASN A 520 -2.30 -9.02 -15.95
C ASN A 520 -3.43 -10.00 -16.28
N GLN A 521 -4.64 -9.44 -16.45
CA GLN A 521 -5.82 -10.31 -16.55
C GLN A 521 -5.85 -11.06 -17.88
N SER A 522 -5.22 -10.52 -18.85
CA SER A 522 -5.25 -11.16 -20.17
C SER A 522 -4.24 -12.32 -20.25
N THR A 523 -3.14 -12.17 -19.54
CA THR A 523 -2.10 -13.19 -19.69
C THR A 523 -2.02 -14.06 -18.44
N GLY A 524 -2.51 -13.52 -17.31
CA GLY A 524 -2.40 -14.25 -16.04
C GLY A 524 -1.03 -14.10 -15.40
N LYS A 525 -0.15 -13.29 -16.01
CA LYS A 525 1.18 -13.04 -15.44
C LYS A 525 1.14 -11.91 -14.41
N TRP A 526 2.10 -12.06 -13.46
CA TRP A 526 2.14 -11.06 -12.39
C TRP A 526 3.31 -10.11 -12.59
N GLU A 527 2.96 -8.83 -12.54
CA GLU A 527 4.00 -7.80 -12.73
C GLU A 527 4.47 -7.25 -11.37
N TYR A 528 5.77 -7.22 -11.30
CA TYR A 528 6.41 -6.79 -10.04
C TYR A 528 6.81 -5.32 -10.12
N LYS A 529 6.53 -4.62 -8.97
CA LYS A 529 7.01 -3.24 -8.81
C LYS A 529 7.43 -2.99 -7.37
N GLU A 530 8.55 -2.18 -7.32
CA GLU A 530 8.95 -1.76 -5.97
C GLU A 530 8.10 -0.57 -5.50
N ILE A 531 7.86 -0.60 -4.09
CA ILE A 531 7.18 0.57 -3.51
C ILE A 531 8.21 1.40 -2.73
N CYS A 532 8.23 2.66 -3.10
CA CYS A 532 9.17 3.57 -2.42
C CYS A 532 8.42 4.71 -1.76
N MET A 533 9.17 5.21 -0.65
CA MET A 533 8.52 6.34 0.02
C MET A 533 8.69 7.63 -0.80
N GLY A 534 7.52 8.36 -0.88
CA GLY A 534 7.54 9.62 -1.62
C GLY A 534 8.47 10.65 -0.99
N LYS A 535 9.39 11.28 -1.80
CA LYS A 535 10.30 12.32 -1.30
C LYS A 535 9.81 13.70 -1.73
N GLY A 536 10.31 14.73 -0.92
CA GLY A 536 10.02 16.10 -1.33
C GLY A 536 8.56 16.49 -1.14
N GLN A 537 7.96 16.99 -2.24
CA GLN A 537 6.59 17.54 -2.19
C GLN A 537 5.55 16.43 -2.21
N THR A 538 5.98 15.14 -2.47
CA THR A 538 4.99 14.06 -2.62
C THR A 538 4.34 13.72 -1.27
N CYS A 539 5.15 13.80 -0.13
CA CYS A 539 4.59 13.40 1.18
C CYS A 539 4.63 14.57 2.15
N ARG A 540 4.90 15.82 1.59
CA ARG A 540 5.03 17.00 2.47
C ARG A 540 3.67 17.54 2.87
N PHE A 541 2.74 16.62 3.26
CA PHE A 541 1.42 16.99 3.74
C PHE A 541 1.31 16.69 5.23
N PRO A 542 0.43 17.52 5.90
CA PRO A 542 0.28 17.27 7.34
C PRO A 542 -0.10 15.82 7.63
N LYS A 543 0.68 15.13 8.53
CA LYS A 543 0.38 13.80 9.10
C LYS A 543 0.94 12.70 8.20
N LEU A 544 1.38 13.08 6.98
CA LEU A 544 1.99 12.05 6.13
C LEU A 544 3.50 11.99 6.39
N ILE A 545 3.87 10.80 6.32
CA ILE A 545 5.30 10.63 6.58
C ILE A 545 5.91 9.79 5.46
N ASN A 546 7.26 9.81 5.43
CA ASN A 546 7.92 9.09 4.32
C ASN A 546 9.01 8.15 4.85
N SER A 547 8.85 7.84 6.09
CA SER A 547 9.81 6.89 6.67
C SER A 547 9.08 5.93 7.61
N TYR A 548 9.76 4.71 7.70
CA TYR A 548 9.17 3.72 8.60
C TYR A 548 10.25 2.79 9.13
N TYR A 549 9.86 2.05 10.19
CA TYR A 549 10.84 1.09 10.76
C TYR A 549 11.05 -0.09 9.83
N LYS A 550 12.25 -0.54 9.90
CA LYS A 550 12.74 -1.51 8.92
C LYS A 550 12.00 -2.85 9.02
N TYR A 551 11.75 -3.35 10.26
CA TYR A 551 11.20 -4.70 10.41
C TYR A 551 9.68 -4.68 10.23
N ILE A 552 9.28 -5.09 8.99
CA ILE A 552 7.83 -5.19 8.70
C ILE A 552 7.30 -6.52 9.21
N ILE A 553 6.48 -6.48 10.21
CA ILE A 553 6.09 -7.69 10.97
C ILE A 553 4.84 -8.30 10.35
N SER A 554 3.85 -7.43 10.01
CA SER A 554 2.56 -7.95 9.53
C SER A 554 1.86 -6.89 8.69
N PHE A 555 0.73 -7.35 8.01
CA PHE A 555 -0.18 -6.46 7.29
C PHE A 555 -1.61 -6.64 7.79
N ALA A 556 -2.37 -5.57 7.48
CA ALA A 556 -3.77 -5.65 7.94
C ALA A 556 -4.65 -4.70 7.12
N GLU A 557 -5.89 -4.94 7.21
CA GLU A 557 -6.85 -3.99 6.64
C GLU A 557 -7.90 -3.60 7.67
N ASP A 558 -8.39 -2.39 7.52
CA ASP A 558 -9.50 -2.00 8.40
C ASP A 558 -10.86 -2.33 7.76
N GLU A 559 -11.90 -2.08 8.52
CA GLU A 559 -13.26 -2.49 8.09
C GLU A 559 -13.61 -1.90 6.73
N ALA A 560 -12.97 -0.79 6.39
CA ALA A 560 -13.26 -0.13 5.10
C ALA A 560 -12.34 -0.65 3.99
N GLY A 561 -11.41 -1.46 4.38
CA GLY A 561 -10.58 -2.07 3.34
C GLY A 561 -9.26 -1.32 3.13
N GLU A 562 -9.08 -0.27 3.98
CA GLU A 562 -7.78 0.40 3.88
C GLU A 562 -6.64 -0.48 4.42
N LEU A 563 -5.48 -0.22 3.85
CA LEU A 563 -4.41 -1.17 4.10
C LEU A 563 -3.38 -0.58 5.07
N TYR A 564 -2.93 -1.45 5.98
CA TYR A 564 -1.95 -1.07 7.01
C TYR A 564 -0.83 -2.11 7.07
N PHE A 565 0.33 -1.61 7.51
CA PHE A 565 1.31 -2.64 7.90
C PHE A 565 1.92 -2.33 9.25
N LEU A 566 2.31 -3.36 9.97
CA LEU A 566 2.89 -3.27 11.32
C LEU A 566 4.41 -3.46 11.25
N ALA A 567 5.06 -2.53 11.92
CA ALA A 567 6.52 -2.59 11.88
C ALA A 567 7.11 -2.28 13.25
N THR A 568 8.44 -2.69 13.34
CA THR A 568 9.09 -2.42 14.64
C THR A 568 10.56 -2.07 14.41
N GLY A 569 11.01 -1.18 15.31
CA GLY A 569 12.44 -0.87 15.26
C GLY A 569 13.31 -1.88 15.97
N ALA A 570 12.68 -2.65 16.84
CA ALA A 570 13.36 -3.72 17.57
C ALA A 570 12.52 -4.99 17.60
N PRO A 571 12.93 -5.99 16.84
CA PRO A 571 12.12 -7.22 16.74
C PRO A 571 12.21 -8.09 17.98
N SER A 572 11.77 -7.54 19.05
CA SER A 572 11.69 -8.24 20.35
C SER A 572 10.28 -8.16 20.93
N ALA A 573 9.93 -9.30 21.60
CA ALA A 573 8.57 -9.35 22.17
C ALA A 573 8.39 -8.32 23.28
N SER A 574 9.47 -7.84 23.88
CA SER A 574 9.31 -6.99 25.08
C SER A 574 9.62 -5.53 24.76
N ALA A 575 10.20 -5.29 23.55
CA ALA A 575 10.56 -3.90 23.20
C ALA A 575 9.34 -3.12 22.73
N ARG A 576 9.20 -1.86 23.21
CA ARG A 576 8.07 -1.01 22.81
C ARG A 576 8.45 -0.14 21.62
N ALA A 577 8.79 -0.80 20.57
CA ALA A 577 9.26 -0.04 19.40
C ALA A 577 8.34 -0.30 18.20
N GLY A 578 7.15 -0.81 18.48
CA GLY A 578 6.23 -1.17 17.39
C GLY A 578 5.36 0.00 16.96
N VAL A 579 5.12 -0.02 15.59
CA VAL A 579 4.27 1.05 15.03
C VAL A 579 3.36 0.46 13.95
N ILE A 580 2.20 1.08 13.77
CA ILE A 580 1.30 0.70 12.68
C ILE A 580 1.18 1.88 11.70
N TYR A 581 1.37 1.49 10.38
CA TYR A 581 1.30 2.51 9.34
C TYR A 581 0.15 2.23 8.37
N LYS A 582 -0.54 3.33 8.12
CA LYS A 582 -1.52 3.28 7.03
C LYS A 582 -0.87 3.68 5.70
N ILE A 583 -1.14 2.84 4.61
CA ILE A 583 -0.55 3.14 3.30
C ILE A 583 -1.42 4.17 2.57
N VAL A 584 -0.68 5.21 2.03
CA VAL A 584 -1.45 6.30 1.45
C VAL A 584 -0.84 6.63 0.07
N ASP A 585 -1.77 6.65 -0.94
CA ASP A 585 -1.38 7.18 -2.25
C ASP A 585 -1.77 8.66 -2.38
N PRO A 586 -0.71 9.50 -2.36
CA PRO A 586 -1.04 10.94 -2.39
C PRO A 586 -1.46 11.41 -3.78
N SER A 587 -1.28 10.58 -4.74
CA SER A 587 -1.54 11.01 -6.12
C SER A 587 -3.04 11.01 -6.43
N ARG A 588 -3.77 10.12 -5.72
CA ARG A 588 -5.22 10.06 -5.95
C ARG A 588 -5.94 9.56 -4.70
N ARG A 589 -7.14 10.36 -4.42
CA ARG A 589 -8.02 9.94 -3.30
C ARG A 589 -9.47 9.85 -3.76
N ALA A 590 -10.15 8.95 -2.97
CA ALA A 590 -11.58 8.85 -3.30
C ALA A 590 -12.28 10.19 -3.09
N PRO A 591 -13.44 10.41 -3.83
CA PRO A 591 -14.20 11.64 -3.62
C PRO A 591 -14.55 11.89 -2.16
N PRO A 592 -14.42 13.21 -1.74
CA PRO A 592 -14.78 13.49 -0.34
C PRO A 592 -16.17 12.96 0.01
N GLY A 593 -16.27 12.31 1.15
CA GLY A 593 -17.55 11.82 1.67
C GLY A 593 -17.89 10.42 1.17
N LYS A 594 -17.27 10.01 0.02
CA LYS A 594 -17.57 8.67 -0.51
C LYS A 594 -17.15 7.57 0.46
N CYS A 595 -16.04 7.81 1.00
CA CYS A 595 -15.51 6.74 1.86
C CYS A 595 -15.70 7.10 3.32
N SER A 596 -16.64 8.13 3.50
CA SER A 596 -16.93 8.48 4.90
C SER A 596 -17.95 7.53 5.52
N PHE A 597 -17.59 7.13 6.65
CA PHE A 597 -18.52 6.25 7.38
C PHE A 597 -18.84 6.85 8.74
N LYS A 598 -20.15 6.63 9.07
CA LYS A 598 -20.56 6.99 10.44
C LYS A 598 -20.48 5.76 11.36
N PRO A 599 -19.34 5.85 12.17
CA PRO A 599 -19.18 4.65 13.01
C PRO A 599 -20.29 4.51 14.05
N THR A 600 -20.68 3.22 14.21
CA THR A 600 -21.63 2.94 15.30
C THR A 600 -21.00 3.26 16.66
N LEU A 601 -21.85 3.68 17.58
CA LEU A 601 -21.35 4.09 18.90
C LEU A 601 -20.76 2.90 19.66
N VAL A 602 -19.57 3.24 20.31
CA VAL A 602 -18.92 2.21 21.14
C VAL A 602 -19.00 2.60 22.61
N LYS A 603 -19.58 1.67 23.38
CA LYS A 603 -19.59 1.90 24.84
C LYS A 603 -18.22 1.61 25.44
N ILE A 604 -17.78 2.72 26.18
CA ILE A 604 -16.40 2.60 26.67
C ILE A 604 -16.42 2.49 28.20
N LYS A 605 -15.76 1.46 28.64
CA LYS A 605 -15.47 1.35 30.08
C LYS A 605 -13.97 1.55 30.33
N GLY A 606 -13.58 2.67 31.01
CA GLY A 606 -12.17 2.94 31.26
C GLY A 606 -11.72 4.26 30.62
N LYS A 607 -10.36 4.44 30.73
CA LYS A 607 -9.78 5.69 30.20
C LYS A 607 -9.38 5.52 28.74
N LEU A 608 -9.58 6.66 28.01
CA LEU A 608 -9.16 6.69 26.61
C LEU A 608 -7.78 7.35 26.48
N ILE A 609 -7.00 6.62 25.76
CA ILE A 609 -5.68 7.17 25.43
C ILE A 609 -5.68 7.68 23.99
N HIS A 610 -5.49 9.03 23.90
CA HIS A 610 -5.55 9.61 22.56
C HIS A 610 -4.23 9.41 21.82
N PHE A 611 -4.42 9.18 20.54
CA PHE A 611 -3.24 8.88 19.74
C PHE A 611 -2.55 10.18 19.31
N HIS A 612 -1.25 10.10 19.54
CA HIS A 612 -0.40 11.19 19.04
C HIS A 612 0.77 10.63 18.23
N PRO A 613 0.84 11.14 16.98
CA PRO A 613 1.95 10.64 16.17
C PRO A 613 3.31 11.15 16.66
N THR A 614 4.30 10.29 16.63
CA THR A 614 5.63 10.68 17.11
C THR A 614 6.59 10.90 15.93
N GLU A 615 6.28 10.27 14.85
CA GLU A 615 7.17 10.38 13.70
C GLU A 615 6.83 11.58 12.82
N GLU A 616 7.88 12.25 12.37
CA GLU A 616 7.66 13.43 11.53
C GLU A 616 8.21 13.20 10.12
N PHE A 617 7.66 13.98 9.20
CA PHE A 617 8.18 13.97 7.82
C PHE A 617 9.68 14.30 7.80
N VAL A 618 10.42 13.45 7.08
CA VAL A 618 11.88 13.70 7.05
C VAL A 618 12.26 14.33 5.70
N ILE A 619 12.81 15.74 5.77
CA ILE A 619 13.22 16.50 4.56
C ILE A 619 14.73 16.29 4.33
N ASP A 620 15.13 15.35 3.38
CA ASP A 620 16.53 15.34 2.93
C ASP A 620 17.40 14.52 3.88
N LYS A 621 16.93 13.31 4.40
CA LYS A 621 17.85 12.32 4.99
C LYS A 621 17.87 11.06 4.15
N LYS A 622 18.98 10.60 3.51
CA LYS A 622 19.10 9.24 2.98
C LYS A 622 18.20 8.26 3.73
N PRO A 623 17.05 7.62 3.08
CA PRO A 623 16.24 6.65 3.81
C PRO A 623 17.08 5.82 4.79
N MET A 624 17.39 6.29 5.95
CA MET A 624 18.03 5.46 6.98
C MET A 624 16.98 4.71 7.79
N THR A 625 16.57 3.40 7.53
CA THR A 625 16.22 2.45 8.59
C THR A 625 16.67 2.94 9.97
N THR A 626 16.06 4.03 10.53
CA THR A 626 16.31 4.69 11.81
C THR A 626 16.95 3.73 12.81
N ALA A 627 18.23 3.85 13.16
CA ALA A 627 19.01 3.50 14.36
C ALA A 627 18.21 3.68 15.64
N VAL A 628 17.97 2.54 16.32
CA VAL A 628 17.66 2.15 17.71
C VAL A 628 17.65 3.38 18.61
N PRO A 629 16.60 3.82 19.34
CA PRO A 629 16.72 4.81 20.41
C PRO A 629 17.59 4.31 21.57
N THR A 630 18.71 4.94 21.95
CA THR A 630 19.54 4.97 23.17
C THR A 630 18.67 5.07 24.43
N THR A 631 18.34 3.92 25.04
CA THR A 631 18.00 3.62 26.44
C THR A 631 18.54 4.70 27.38
N THR A 632 17.78 5.72 27.77
CA THR A 632 17.78 6.58 28.96
C THR A 632 18.52 5.93 30.12
N ALA A 633 19.84 6.13 30.21
CA ALA A 633 20.79 6.17 31.34
C ALA A 633 20.20 6.92 32.54
N ARG A 634 19.66 6.19 33.52
CA ARG A 634 19.72 6.15 34.99
C ARG A 634 20.62 7.25 35.55
N THR A 635 20.08 8.39 35.96
CA THR A 635 20.42 9.40 36.96
C THR A 635 21.26 8.79 38.09
N THR A 636 22.63 8.83 37.96
CA THR A 636 23.69 8.75 38.99
C THR A 636 23.73 10.03 39.82
N ALA A 637 23.16 10.01 41.05
CA ALA A 637 23.50 10.63 42.35
C ALA A 637 24.91 10.19 42.81
N THR A 638 25.92 11.11 42.74
CA THR A 638 27.08 11.71 43.42
C THR A 638 27.43 10.93 44.69
N THR A 639 28.57 10.18 44.65
CA THR A 639 29.42 10.15 45.86
C THR A 639 30.80 9.61 45.50
N THR A 640 31.86 10.46 45.45
CA THR A 640 33.16 10.84 46.04
C THR A 640 34.11 9.65 46.06
N LEU A 641 35.16 9.75 45.25
CA LEU A 641 36.62 9.63 45.16
C LEU A 641 37.22 9.04 46.43
N ARG A 642 37.73 7.81 46.26
CA ARG A 642 39.02 7.51 46.91
C ARG A 642 39.61 6.23 46.33
N THR A 643 40.58 6.35 45.42
CA THR A 643 41.69 5.42 45.18
C THR A 643 42.59 5.30 46.42
N PRO A 644 43.38 4.22 46.43
CA PRO A 644 44.35 3.46 45.66
C PRO A 644 44.72 2.14 46.32
N PRO A 645 45.67 1.34 45.81
CA PRO A 645 46.54 0.99 44.68
C PRO A 645 46.94 -0.49 44.69
N THR A 646 47.21 -1.00 43.46
CA THR A 646 48.26 -1.61 42.62
C THR A 646 48.87 -2.84 43.32
N THR A 647 48.83 -4.02 42.64
CA THR A 647 50.03 -4.84 42.38
C THR A 647 49.66 -6.04 41.50
N MET A 648 50.16 -6.09 40.30
CA MET A 648 51.06 -6.79 39.36
C MET A 648 51.36 -8.20 39.83
N ARG A 649 51.04 -9.19 39.06
CA ARG A 649 51.91 -10.09 38.31
C ARG A 649 51.49 -11.55 38.50
N SER A 650 51.20 -12.27 37.39
CA SER A 650 51.85 -13.20 36.46
C SER A 650 51.63 -14.64 36.91
N THR A 651 51.09 -15.45 36.04
CA THR A 651 51.58 -16.53 35.17
C THR A 651 50.84 -17.83 35.46
N LYS A 652 50.20 -18.38 34.44
CA LYS A 652 50.26 -19.50 33.49
C LYS A 652 50.00 -20.83 34.19
N THR A 653 48.97 -21.57 33.76
CA THR A 653 49.02 -22.89 33.12
C THR A 653 47.75 -23.68 33.47
N ARG A 654 46.92 -23.93 32.52
CA ARG A 654 46.02 -25.00 32.06
C ARG A 654 46.47 -26.37 32.54
N PRO A 655 45.65 -27.48 32.53
CA PRO A 655 44.44 -28.12 31.99
C PRO A 655 44.04 -29.36 32.75
N THR A 656 42.75 -29.72 32.77
CA THR A 656 41.95 -30.85 32.27
C THR A 656 41.48 -31.70 33.44
N TYR A 657 40.19 -31.96 33.49
CA TYR A 657 39.49 -33.25 33.41
C TYR A 657 38.45 -33.36 34.52
N ARG A 658 37.18 -33.39 34.12
CA ARG A 658 35.87 -34.04 34.33
C ARG A 658 35.98 -35.23 35.27
N PRO A 659 34.91 -35.69 35.88
CA PRO A 659 33.80 -35.72 36.85
C PRO A 659 33.86 -36.93 37.76
N PRO A 660 32.98 -37.00 38.74
CA PRO A 660 32.12 -38.19 38.89
C PRO A 660 30.80 -37.87 39.59
N THR A 661 29.72 -38.61 39.18
CA THR A 661 28.63 -39.58 39.37
C THR A 661 28.44 -39.92 40.85
N ALA A 662 27.16 -39.97 41.37
CA ALA A 662 26.08 -40.92 41.65
C ALA A 662 25.75 -40.94 43.14
N THR A 663 24.49 -40.88 43.56
CA THR A 663 23.29 -41.67 43.92
C THR A 663 23.19 -41.79 45.43
N LEU A 664 21.95 -41.64 46.03
CA LEU A 664 20.88 -42.50 46.57
C LEU A 664 20.44 -41.98 47.93
N LYS A 665 19.17 -41.76 48.18
CA LYS A 665 17.88 -41.98 48.85
C LYS A 665 18.07 -42.67 50.20
N ALA A 666 17.37 -42.27 51.33
CA ALA A 666 16.18 -42.65 52.12
C ALA A 666 16.48 -42.52 53.61
N THR A 667 15.54 -41.97 54.46
CA THR A 667 14.59 -42.45 55.45
C THR A 667 14.54 -41.49 56.64
N ALA A 668 13.39 -40.94 57.00
CA ALA A 668 12.23 -40.89 57.92
C ALA A 668 12.70 -40.88 59.38
N LYS A 669 12.19 -39.87 60.21
CA LYS A 669 11.24 -39.40 61.23
C LYS A 669 11.98 -38.91 62.46
N PRO A 670 11.24 -38.24 63.65
CA PRO A 670 10.14 -37.39 64.11
C PRO A 670 10.46 -36.66 65.41
N ALA A 671 9.68 -35.51 65.63
CA ALA A 671 8.71 -35.19 66.70
C ALA A 671 8.88 -33.72 67.12
N THR A 672 7.74 -33.00 67.16
CA THR A 672 6.87 -32.56 68.26
C THR A 672 6.32 -31.17 67.94
N THR A 673 4.93 -31.03 67.87
CA THR A 673 3.70 -30.68 68.60
C THR A 673 3.62 -29.16 68.83
N ARG A 674 2.57 -28.58 68.29
CA ARG A 674 1.45 -28.00 69.04
C ARG A 674 0.57 -27.18 68.09
N ALA A 675 -0.69 -27.74 67.83
CA ALA A 675 -2.10 -27.74 68.27
C ALA A 675 -2.87 -26.62 67.58
N THR A 676 -3.83 -27.09 66.72
CA THR A 676 -5.15 -27.71 66.65
C THR A 676 -6.22 -26.65 66.38
N MET A 677 -6.99 -26.85 65.33
CA MET A 677 -8.06 -27.71 64.81
C MET A 677 -9.38 -26.93 64.71
N LYS A 678 -9.98 -26.77 63.60
CA LYS A 678 -10.97 -27.11 62.55
C LYS A 678 -12.38 -27.04 63.09
N PRO A 679 -13.51 -27.14 62.29
CA PRO A 679 -14.66 -26.97 61.39
C PRO A 679 -15.98 -27.35 62.05
N SER A 680 -17.11 -26.76 61.58
CA SER A 680 -18.39 -27.47 61.65
C SER A 680 -19.50 -26.65 61.00
N THR A 681 -20.28 -27.27 60.09
CA THR A 681 -21.60 -27.75 59.64
C THR A 681 -22.69 -27.35 60.64
N MET A 682 -23.95 -26.90 60.13
CA MET A 682 -25.32 -27.44 60.07
C MET A 682 -26.33 -26.31 60.13
N ARG A 683 -27.33 -26.29 59.24
CA ARG A 683 -28.78 -26.35 58.98
C ARG A 683 -29.58 -26.03 60.25
N ALA A 684 -30.76 -25.25 60.13
CA ALA A 684 -32.21 -25.49 60.39
C ALA A 684 -32.95 -24.16 60.42
N THR A 685 -34.08 -24.05 59.62
CA THR A 685 -35.52 -23.87 59.45
C THR A 685 -36.16 -23.31 60.72
N ILE A 686 -37.04 -22.27 60.63
CA ILE A 686 -38.42 -22.09 61.14
C ILE A 686 -38.93 -20.72 60.69
N LYS A 687 -40.04 -20.60 59.82
CA LYS A 687 -41.29 -19.92 59.46
C LYS A 687 -41.79 -19.03 60.60
N PRO A 688 -42.67 -17.88 60.29
CA PRO A 688 -44.14 -17.97 60.28
C PRO A 688 -44.77 -17.09 59.20
N ALA A 689 -45.92 -17.65 58.52
CA ALA A 689 -47.40 -17.67 58.49
C ALA A 689 -47.94 -16.46 57.71
N THR A 690 -48.74 -16.79 56.67
CA THR A 690 -50.11 -16.93 56.16
C THR A 690 -50.81 -15.57 56.11
N THR A 691 -51.38 -15.14 54.95
CA THR A 691 -52.60 -15.18 54.11
C THR A 691 -53.30 -13.82 54.15
N ARG A 692 -53.44 -13.14 52.99
CA ARG A 692 -54.78 -12.80 52.46
C ARG A 692 -54.65 -12.34 51.00
N ALA A 693 -55.11 -13.20 50.10
CA ALA A 693 -56.03 -13.32 48.94
C ALA A 693 -57.04 -12.16 48.92
N SER A 694 -57.15 -11.45 47.72
CA SER A 694 -58.37 -11.21 46.94
C SER A 694 -58.01 -10.61 45.58
N VAL A 695 -58.30 -11.36 44.48
CA VAL A 695 -59.32 -11.58 43.45
C VAL A 695 -59.70 -10.25 42.80
N LYS A 696 -59.42 -10.10 41.46
CA LYS A 696 -59.67 -10.28 40.03
C LYS A 696 -60.14 -8.97 39.39
N PRO A 697 -60.11 -8.87 37.95
CA PRO A 697 -60.38 -9.90 36.95
C PRO A 697 -59.49 -9.76 35.70
N SER A 698 -59.12 -10.97 35.13
CA SER A 698 -59.67 -11.96 34.18
C SER A 698 -59.25 -11.62 32.75
N THR A 699 -58.53 -12.56 32.15
CA THR A 699 -58.96 -13.60 31.19
C THR A 699 -57.75 -14.11 30.40
N MET A 700 -57.33 -15.34 30.60
CA MET A 700 -56.93 -16.64 30.04
C MET A 700 -57.40 -16.80 28.60
N ARG A 701 -56.52 -17.22 27.76
CA ARG A 701 -56.48 -18.58 27.21
C ARG A 701 -56.10 -18.54 25.74
N ALA A 702 -55.10 -19.35 25.37
CA ALA A 702 -54.75 -20.67 24.80
C ALA A 702 -55.08 -20.72 23.31
N THR A 703 -54.10 -21.10 22.59
CA THR A 703 -53.62 -21.95 21.50
C THR A 703 -54.78 -22.69 20.82
N ILE A 704 -54.95 -22.48 19.50
CA ILE A 704 -55.28 -23.46 18.44
C ILE A 704 -55.52 -22.70 17.14
N LYS A 705 -54.78 -23.09 16.08
CA LYS A 705 -54.63 -23.55 14.70
C LYS A 705 -55.50 -22.74 13.75
N PRO A 706 -55.04 -22.32 12.50
CA PRO A 706 -56.03 -22.67 11.48
C PRO A 706 -55.39 -22.90 10.11
N LEU A 707 -55.73 -24.10 9.44
CA LEU A 707 -56.28 -24.59 8.17
C LEU A 707 -57.41 -23.70 7.66
N THR A 708 -57.28 -23.08 6.44
CA THR A 708 -57.67 -22.87 5.04
C THR A 708 -59.19 -22.69 4.93
N THR A 709 -59.68 -21.62 4.15
CA THR A 709 -60.36 -21.59 2.85
C THR A 709 -61.03 -20.22 2.64
N ARG A 710 -60.82 -19.52 1.45
CA ARG A 710 -61.09 -19.20 0.05
C ARG A 710 -62.31 -18.31 -0.09
N VAL A 711 -62.16 -17.10 -0.94
CA VAL A 711 -62.71 -16.91 -2.29
C VAL A 711 -62.43 -15.47 -2.74
N THR A 712 -61.81 -15.27 -4.00
CA THR A 712 -61.65 -15.23 -5.46
C THR A 712 -61.66 -13.76 -5.94
N VAL A 713 -60.48 -13.35 -6.56
CA VAL A 713 -60.52 -12.81 -7.93
C VAL A 713 -59.09 -12.77 -8.49
N LYS A 714 -58.67 -13.72 -9.40
CA LYS A 714 -58.10 -14.20 -10.66
C LYS A 714 -56.70 -13.61 -10.88
N PRO A 715 -55.64 -14.53 -10.99
CA PRO A 715 -54.58 -14.14 -11.93
C PRO A 715 -54.22 -15.28 -12.89
N SER A 716 -54.49 -15.22 -14.17
CA SER A 716 -53.99 -15.73 -15.45
C SER A 716 -52.47 -15.98 -15.41
N THR A 717 -52.01 -17.27 -15.45
CA THR A 717 -51.06 -18.27 -15.95
C THR A 717 -50.30 -17.74 -17.18
N MET A 718 -48.91 -17.57 -17.07
CA MET A 718 -47.99 -18.24 -18.01
C MET A 718 -46.62 -18.46 -17.35
N ARG A 719 -46.28 -19.71 -16.97
CA ARG A 719 -45.05 -20.52 -16.99
C ARG A 719 -44.58 -20.78 -18.43
N ALA A 720 -43.36 -20.31 -18.77
CA ALA A 720 -42.45 -21.17 -19.53
C ALA A 720 -41.01 -20.97 -19.06
N THR A 721 -40.41 -22.07 -18.47
CA THR A 721 -39.28 -23.00 -18.52
C THR A 721 -38.64 -23.03 -19.91
N VAL A 722 -37.45 -22.44 -20.11
CA VAL A 722 -36.60 -22.80 -21.26
C VAL A 722 -35.32 -23.48 -20.73
N LYS A 723 -35.21 -24.83 -20.69
CA LYS A 723 -33.95 -25.56 -20.91
C LYS A 723 -33.77 -25.89 -22.39
N PRO A 724 -32.44 -26.07 -22.80
CA PRO A 724 -31.41 -25.97 -23.84
C PRO A 724 -31.35 -27.22 -24.72
N SER A 725 -31.30 -26.95 -26.10
CA SER A 725 -30.65 -27.94 -26.97
C SER A 725 -30.20 -27.27 -28.27
N THR A 726 -28.89 -27.32 -28.59
CA THR A 726 -27.91 -27.67 -29.64
C THR A 726 -28.61 -28.26 -30.87
N MET A 727 -28.33 -27.64 -32.09
CA MET A 727 -27.66 -28.28 -33.23
C MET A 727 -27.73 -27.37 -34.45
N ARG A 728 -26.61 -27.00 -35.06
CA ARG A 728 -25.84 -27.11 -36.30
C ARG A 728 -26.75 -27.41 -37.50
N ALA A 729 -26.65 -26.60 -38.63
CA ALA A 729 -26.14 -27.09 -39.92
C ALA A 729 -26.38 -26.03 -41.00
N THR A 730 -25.31 -25.65 -41.72
CA THR A 730 -24.57 -25.68 -42.98
C THR A 730 -25.51 -25.64 -44.19
N ILE A 731 -25.32 -24.65 -45.10
CA ILE A 731 -25.08 -25.00 -46.51
C ILE A 731 -24.79 -23.72 -47.29
N LYS A 732 -23.54 -23.68 -47.94
CA LYS A 732 -22.71 -23.94 -49.12
C LYS A 732 -22.62 -22.68 -49.99
N PRO A 733 -21.46 -22.52 -50.59
CA PRO A 733 -20.75 -21.52 -51.39
C PRO A 733 -21.02 -21.67 -52.89
N LEU A 734 -21.53 -20.58 -53.50
CA LEU A 734 -21.45 -20.42 -54.96
C LEU A 734 -20.43 -19.35 -55.33
N THR A 735 -19.23 -19.81 -55.87
CA THR A 735 -18.21 -19.59 -56.90
C THR A 735 -18.81 -18.97 -58.16
N THR A 736 -18.30 -17.74 -58.58
CA THR A 736 -17.80 -17.45 -59.93
C THR A 736 -16.70 -16.39 -59.86
N ARG A 737 -15.42 -16.78 -60.10
CA ARG A 737 -14.20 -16.68 -60.92
C ARG A 737 -14.16 -15.38 -61.72
N ALA A 738 -13.18 -14.51 -61.37
CA ALA A 738 -12.37 -13.92 -62.45
C ALA A 738 -11.00 -13.48 -61.90
N THR A 739 -9.91 -14.24 -62.23
CA THR A 739 -8.55 -14.23 -62.80
C THR A 739 -8.11 -12.81 -63.16
N VAL A 740 -6.98 -12.35 -62.47
CA VAL A 740 -5.93 -11.66 -63.24
C VAL A 740 -4.72 -11.46 -62.33
N LYS A 741 -3.58 -12.20 -62.54
CA LYS A 741 -2.14 -12.14 -62.82
C LYS A 741 -1.55 -10.77 -62.50
N PRO A 742 -0.23 -10.80 -62.04
CA PRO A 742 0.70 -9.79 -61.53
C PRO A 742 1.63 -9.24 -62.63
N ALA A 743 1.63 -7.85 -62.77
CA ALA A 743 2.79 -7.23 -63.44
C ALA A 743 2.81 -5.73 -63.14
N ALA A 744 3.98 -5.22 -62.62
CA ALA A 744 5.19 -4.55 -63.12
C ALA A 744 5.26 -3.11 -62.61
N THR A 745 6.33 -2.82 -61.92
CA THR A 745 7.42 -1.84 -61.78
C THR A 745 7.26 -0.68 -62.76
N PRO A 746 7.89 0.53 -62.49
CA PRO A 746 8.93 1.01 -63.40
C PRO A 746 10.21 1.42 -62.67
N SER A 747 11.38 0.80 -63.13
CA SER A 747 12.56 1.00 -63.97
C SER A 747 13.57 1.94 -63.30
N ASN A 748 14.70 1.38 -62.88
CA ASN A 748 16.16 1.46 -62.93
C ASN A 748 16.64 2.59 -63.84
N PRO A 749 17.98 2.94 -63.77
CA PRO A 749 19.06 2.20 -64.42
C PRO A 749 20.36 2.23 -63.62
N THR A 750 20.96 0.99 -63.52
CA THR A 750 22.04 0.10 -63.93
C THR A 750 23.41 0.79 -63.77
N SER A 751 24.32 0.00 -63.12
CA SER A 751 25.41 -0.86 -63.62
C SER A 751 26.74 -0.42 -63.01
N MET A 752 27.34 -1.43 -62.31
CA MET A 752 28.43 -2.37 -62.60
C MET A 752 29.79 -1.70 -62.40
N GLN A 753 30.56 -2.19 -61.40
CA GLN A 753 31.82 -2.91 -61.59
C GLN A 753 33.00 -2.07 -61.07
N GLN A 754 33.54 -2.45 -59.90
CA GLN A 754 34.98 -2.76 -59.88
C GLN A 754 35.52 -2.71 -58.45
N ARG A 755 35.58 -3.87 -57.74
CA ARG A 755 36.79 -4.00 -56.90
C ARG A 755 38.04 -4.18 -57.74
N PRO A 756 39.21 -3.68 -57.31
CA PRO A 756 40.14 -4.15 -56.29
C PRO A 756 41.41 -3.30 -56.22
N THR A 757 41.93 -3.00 -55.05
CA THR A 757 43.26 -3.46 -54.65
C THR A 757 44.16 -2.27 -54.36
N GLY A 758 44.68 -2.18 -53.13
CA GLY A 758 46.09 -2.49 -52.86
C GLY A 758 46.80 -1.32 -52.19
N THR A 759 47.28 -1.62 -50.95
CA THR A 759 48.70 -1.87 -50.68
C THR A 759 49.07 -1.26 -49.32
N ALA A 760 49.45 -2.22 -48.41
CA ALA A 760 50.84 -2.65 -48.13
C ALA A 760 51.11 -2.63 -46.63
N THR A 761 51.24 -3.78 -46.01
CA THR A 761 52.22 -4.44 -45.15
C THR A 761 53.40 -3.51 -44.84
N PRO A 762 54.25 -3.93 -43.84
CA PRO A 762 55.04 -5.16 -43.76
C PRO A 762 55.50 -5.48 -42.34
N ALA A 763 55.41 -6.70 -41.97
CA ALA A 763 56.42 -7.67 -41.55
C ALA A 763 57.53 -7.00 -40.72
N LEU A 764 57.85 -7.49 -39.53
CA LEU A 764 59.24 -7.75 -39.11
C LEU A 764 59.26 -8.23 -37.66
N THR A 765 59.67 -9.47 -37.42
CA THR A 765 60.87 -10.22 -36.99
C THR A 765 61.55 -9.55 -35.80
N THR A 766 61.71 -10.34 -34.73
CA THR A 766 62.98 -10.78 -34.12
C THR A 766 62.85 -10.76 -32.59
N SER A 767 62.92 -11.93 -31.95
CA SER A 767 64.09 -12.56 -31.29
C SER A 767 64.11 -12.23 -29.80
N TRP A 768 64.06 -13.30 -28.96
CA TRP A 768 65.09 -13.88 -28.07
C TRP A 768 64.44 -14.31 -26.76
N ARG A 769 64.38 -15.68 -26.56
CA ARG A 769 65.26 -16.51 -25.72
C ARG A 769 64.97 -16.30 -24.24
N GLN A 770 64.43 -17.42 -23.69
CA GLN A 770 65.02 -18.50 -22.89
C GLN A 770 64.22 -18.70 -21.60
N VAL A 771 63.67 -19.95 -21.49
CA VAL A 771 63.95 -21.38 -21.29
C VAL A 771 64.16 -21.65 -19.80
N VAL A 772 63.42 -22.66 -19.36
CA VAL A 772 63.74 -24.10 -19.29
C VAL A 772 62.55 -24.84 -18.68
N THR A 773 61.94 -25.75 -19.52
CA THR A 773 61.94 -27.12 -20.05
C THR A 773 61.55 -28.12 -18.98
N ALA A 774 60.58 -28.90 -19.38
CA ALA A 774 60.70 -30.15 -20.16
C ALA A 774 59.78 -31.23 -19.58
N ARG A 775 58.94 -31.75 -20.49
CA ARG A 775 58.96 -32.93 -21.38
C ARG A 775 57.60 -33.62 -21.36
N PRO A 776 57.24 -34.28 -22.56
CA PRO A 776 56.35 -35.34 -23.09
C PRO A 776 57.14 -36.59 -23.52
N GLY A 777 56.53 -37.83 -23.39
CA GLY A 777 56.52 -39.02 -24.25
C GLY A 777 56.60 -40.31 -23.44
N HIS A 778 55.66 -41.27 -23.74
CA HIS A 778 55.37 -42.56 -24.36
C HIS A 778 56.09 -43.70 -23.64
N ALA A 779 55.37 -44.85 -23.35
CA ALA A 779 55.34 -46.24 -23.82
C ALA A 779 55.22 -47.21 -22.64
N THR A 780 54.16 -48.03 -22.65
CA THR A 780 54.21 -49.49 -22.84
C THR A 780 52.82 -50.08 -22.63
N THR A 781 52.17 -50.64 -23.74
CA THR A 781 51.91 -51.96 -24.34
C THR A 781 51.35 -52.93 -23.31
N LEU A 782 50.13 -53.43 -23.60
CA LEU A 782 49.81 -54.80 -24.02
C LEU A 782 48.54 -55.29 -23.31
N SER A 783 47.51 -55.47 -24.17
CA SER A 783 47.00 -56.67 -24.86
C SER A 783 45.95 -57.38 -24.01
N ARG A 784 44.76 -57.42 -24.58
CA ARG A 784 44.11 -58.55 -25.27
C ARG A 784 43.14 -59.26 -24.34
N GLN A 785 41.84 -59.23 -24.68
CA GLN A 785 41.09 -60.40 -25.19
C GLN A 785 39.69 -60.45 -24.60
N ARG A 786 38.71 -60.23 -25.46
CA ARG A 786 37.63 -61.07 -26.01
C ARG A 786 37.16 -62.10 -25.00
N MET A 787 35.85 -62.04 -24.63
CA MET A 787 34.97 -63.22 -24.61
C MET A 787 33.57 -62.81 -24.19
N SER A 788 32.61 -62.80 -25.17
CA SER A 788 31.47 -63.65 -25.55
C SER A 788 30.75 -64.20 -24.32
N LEU A 789 29.44 -63.90 -24.23
CA LEU A 789 28.38 -64.91 -24.28
C LEU A 789 27.14 -64.41 -23.57
N SER A 790 26.08 -64.07 -24.37
CA SER A 790 24.78 -64.65 -24.74
C SER A 790 24.18 -65.46 -23.59
N TYR A 791 22.96 -65.07 -23.19
CA TYR A 791 21.84 -66.03 -23.15
C TYR A 791 20.60 -65.36 -22.54
N THR A 792 19.60 -65.07 -23.38
CA THR A 792 18.32 -65.65 -23.81
C THR A 792 17.25 -65.45 -22.74
N ARG A 793 16.23 -64.68 -23.13
CA ARG A 793 14.76 -64.73 -23.15
C ARG A 793 14.23 -66.00 -22.51
N PRO A 794 12.92 -65.91 -22.09
CA PRO A 794 11.78 -66.21 -22.97
C PRO A 794 10.49 -65.56 -22.46
N THR A 795 9.74 -64.89 -23.37
CA THR A 795 8.34 -64.75 -23.79
C THR A 795 7.67 -66.11 -23.96
N VAL A 796 6.49 -66.32 -23.25
CA VAL A 796 5.38 -67.11 -23.83
C VAL A 796 4.07 -66.63 -23.22
N THR A 797 3.16 -65.89 -23.91
CA THR A 797 1.70 -66.02 -23.98
C THR A 797 1.30 -67.13 -24.96
N PRO A 798 -0.12 -67.57 -24.88
CA PRO A 798 -1.49 -67.08 -25.10
C PRO A 798 -2.54 -68.14 -24.73
N LYS A 799 -3.74 -67.68 -24.15
CA LYS A 799 -5.21 -67.57 -24.22
C LYS A 799 -5.87 -68.93 -24.09
N PRO A 800 -7.41 -69.10 -23.92
CA PRO A 800 -8.74 -68.61 -23.59
C PRO A 800 -9.69 -69.74 -23.18
N ARG A 801 -10.72 -69.39 -22.33
CA ARG A 801 -12.18 -69.29 -22.18
C ARG A 801 -12.70 -70.41 -21.28
N PRO A 802 -14.20 -70.47 -20.86
CA PRO A 802 -15.47 -69.73 -20.82
C PRO A 802 -16.39 -70.24 -19.71
N ARG A 803 -17.46 -69.29 -19.32
CA ARG A 803 -18.91 -69.14 -19.44
C ARG A 803 -19.60 -69.58 -18.15
N LEU A 804 -20.68 -68.75 -17.66
CA LEU A 804 -22.15 -68.72 -17.75
C LEU A 804 -22.75 -68.27 -16.42
N THR A 805 -23.77 -67.23 -16.54
CA THR A 805 -25.17 -66.89 -16.80
C THR A 805 -25.81 -66.30 -15.54
N THR A 806 -26.69 -65.13 -15.78
CA THR A 806 -28.02 -64.68 -16.19
C THR A 806 -28.61 -63.75 -15.12
N GLY A 807 -29.22 -62.54 -15.66
CA GLY A 807 -30.62 -62.24 -16.03
C GLY A 807 -30.91 -60.76 -15.95
N ALA A 808 -31.30 -60.07 -17.10
CA ALA A 808 -32.22 -59.48 -18.08
C ALA A 808 -33.36 -58.73 -17.39
N ARG A 809 -33.65 -57.42 -17.90
CA ARG A 809 -34.89 -57.17 -18.67
C ARG A 809 -35.03 -55.68 -18.95
N ARG A 810 -35.01 -55.25 -20.23
CA ARG A 810 -35.80 -54.31 -21.04
C ARG A 810 -37.06 -54.96 -21.58
N PRO A 811 -37.97 -54.03 -22.27
CA PRO A 811 -38.04 -53.78 -23.72
C PRO A 811 -38.86 -52.53 -24.06
N SER A 812 -38.46 -51.60 -24.99
CA SER A 812 -38.65 -50.75 -26.16
C SER A 812 -40.07 -50.82 -26.69
N PRO A 813 -40.54 -49.84 -27.82
CA PRO A 813 -41.21 -48.69 -28.43
C PRO A 813 -42.24 -49.11 -29.48
N PRO A 814 -42.85 -48.04 -30.31
CA PRO A 814 -42.48 -47.47 -31.61
C PRO A 814 -43.47 -46.39 -32.08
N THR A 815 -43.06 -45.26 -32.99
CA THR A 815 -43.05 -44.83 -34.39
C THR A 815 -44.36 -44.13 -34.75
N ALA A 816 -44.34 -42.89 -35.54
CA ALA A 816 -44.53 -42.46 -36.94
C ALA A 816 -45.62 -41.40 -37.02
N ARG A 817 -45.44 -40.19 -37.65
CA ARG A 817 -45.72 -39.16 -38.65
C ARG A 817 -47.20 -39.10 -39.01
N PRO A 818 -47.75 -37.95 -39.93
CA PRO A 818 -47.69 -36.59 -40.47
C PRO A 818 -49.07 -36.03 -40.82
N LEU A 819 -49.30 -34.57 -41.00
CA LEU A 819 -49.82 -33.82 -42.15
C LEU A 819 -50.85 -32.79 -41.69
N THR A 820 -50.73 -31.44 -42.01
CA THR A 820 -51.45 -30.65 -43.03
C THR A 820 -51.72 -29.24 -42.49
N ARG A 821 -51.16 -28.23 -43.13
CA ARG A 821 -51.56 -26.89 -43.60
C ARG A 821 -52.96 -26.91 -44.19
N PRO A 822 -53.59 -25.63 -44.27
CA PRO A 822 -53.57 -24.57 -45.29
C PRO A 822 -54.01 -23.21 -44.73
N GLN A 823 -53.27 -22.11 -45.09
CA GLN A 823 -53.36 -20.75 -45.64
C GLN A 823 -54.78 -20.39 -46.05
N PRO A 824 -55.08 -19.02 -46.41
CA PRO A 824 -54.52 -17.92 -47.18
C PRO A 824 -55.32 -16.61 -47.03
N HIS A 825 -54.65 -15.49 -47.20
CA HIS A 825 -54.66 -14.52 -48.30
C HIS A 825 -54.74 -13.09 -47.76
N ASP A 826 -53.77 -12.23 -48.24
CA ASP A 826 -53.74 -11.21 -49.30
C ASP A 826 -53.22 -9.88 -48.75
N THR A 827 -52.08 -9.44 -49.29
CA THR A 827 -51.40 -8.60 -50.28
C THR A 827 -51.87 -7.14 -50.18
N VAL A 828 -50.92 -6.23 -50.01
CA VAL A 828 -50.69 -5.13 -50.97
C VAL A 828 -49.79 -4.09 -50.31
N ARG A 829 -48.50 -3.99 -50.72
CA ARG A 829 -47.52 -3.07 -51.35
C ARG A 829 -47.71 -1.65 -50.87
N PRO A 830 -46.66 -0.86 -50.76
CA PRO A 830 -46.07 0.39 -50.29
C PRO A 830 -45.83 1.39 -51.42
N PRO A 831 -45.61 2.57 -51.08
CA PRO A 831 -44.28 3.15 -51.29
C PRO A 831 -44.10 4.48 -50.55
N PRO A 832 -42.90 5.10 -50.74
CA PRO A 832 -41.49 5.40 -50.52
C PRO A 832 -41.17 6.89 -50.56
N LEU A 833 -40.05 7.34 -49.96
CA LEU A 833 -38.83 8.14 -50.13
C LEU A 833 -39.13 9.44 -50.88
N GLY A 834 -38.67 10.63 -50.40
CA GLY A 834 -37.85 11.56 -51.17
C GLY A 834 -37.81 12.94 -50.53
N ASP A 835 -36.61 13.54 -50.32
CA ASP A 835 -35.63 14.54 -50.76
C ASP A 835 -36.23 15.95 -50.75
N THR A 836 -35.58 17.03 -50.23
CA THR A 836 -34.94 18.22 -50.81
C THR A 836 -35.20 19.45 -49.93
N THR A 837 -34.14 20.30 -49.57
CA THR A 837 -33.57 21.57 -50.02
C THR A 837 -33.91 22.68 -49.03
N ASN A 838 -32.85 23.47 -48.51
CA ASN A 838 -32.29 24.83 -48.49
C ASN A 838 -33.32 25.84 -47.96
N ARG A 839 -33.02 26.53 -46.80
CA ARG A 839 -32.94 27.77 -46.04
C ARG A 839 -33.96 28.80 -46.51
N PRO A 840 -34.24 30.05 -45.66
CA PRO A 840 -34.12 30.85 -44.44
C PRO A 840 -35.34 31.72 -44.18
N GLN A 841 -35.57 32.13 -42.87
CA GLN A 841 -35.88 33.49 -42.40
C GLN A 841 -36.77 33.43 -41.16
N THR A 842 -36.30 34.09 -40.06
CA THR A 842 -36.54 35.38 -39.38
C THR A 842 -37.60 35.22 -38.30
N THR A 843 -37.16 35.56 -37.06
CA THR A 843 -37.52 36.23 -35.80
C THR A 843 -39.03 36.29 -35.62
N PRO A 844 -39.47 36.41 -34.31
CA PRO A 844 -39.77 37.65 -33.59
C PRO A 844 -39.70 37.47 -32.07
N ARG A 845 -38.96 38.48 -31.36
CA ARG A 845 -39.12 39.36 -30.19
C ARG A 845 -40.58 39.47 -29.76
N PRO A 846 -40.75 39.72 -28.41
CA PRO A 846 -41.78 39.63 -27.36
C PRO A 846 -42.35 41.01 -27.00
N MET A 847 -43.70 41.12 -26.95
CA MET A 847 -44.82 41.93 -26.42
C MET A 847 -44.91 41.81 -24.91
N TYR A 848 -44.59 42.98 -24.14
CA TYR A 848 -44.92 43.85 -23.01
C TYR A 848 -46.36 43.67 -22.55
N CYS A 849 -46.62 43.78 -21.17
CA CYS A 849 -47.29 44.77 -20.31
C CYS A 849 -47.80 44.09 -19.04
N THR A 850 -47.44 44.72 -17.86
CA THR A 850 -47.85 45.83 -16.97
C THR A 850 -48.39 45.27 -15.66
N ALA A 851 -47.90 45.94 -14.55
CA ALA A 851 -48.32 47.02 -13.64
C ALA A 851 -48.34 46.51 -12.19
N SER A 852 -47.69 47.32 -11.27
CA SER A 852 -47.78 48.42 -10.30
C SER A 852 -48.30 47.91 -8.95
N THR A 853 -47.57 48.33 -7.82
CA THR A 853 -48.00 49.22 -6.72
C THR A 853 -46.91 49.28 -5.65
N LYS A 854 -46.29 50.49 -5.39
CA LYS A 854 -45.74 51.16 -4.20
C LYS A 854 -46.81 51.40 -3.14
N PRO A 855 -46.39 51.95 -1.79
CA PRO A 855 -45.37 52.78 -1.14
C PRO A 855 -45.32 52.57 0.38
N THR A 856 -44.15 52.92 1.12
CA THR A 856 -43.69 54.04 1.94
C THR A 856 -43.22 53.53 3.31
N THR A 857 -42.06 54.05 3.89
CA THR A 857 -41.53 55.08 4.80
C THR A 857 -40.87 54.43 6.00
N GLN A 858 -39.58 54.78 6.34
CA GLN A 858 -39.09 55.74 7.35
C GLN A 858 -37.88 55.17 8.08
N ARG A 859 -36.77 55.78 7.95
CA ARG A 859 -35.62 56.20 8.74
C ARG A 859 -36.02 56.64 10.15
N PRO A 860 -35.14 56.32 11.20
CA PRO A 860 -34.57 57.44 11.95
C PRO A 860 -33.10 57.22 12.30
N ASN A 861 -32.27 58.28 12.03
CA ASN A 861 -31.17 59.06 12.61
C ASN A 861 -31.36 59.29 14.11
N PHE A 862 -30.37 58.81 14.97
CA PHE A 862 -29.94 59.51 16.19
C PHE A 862 -28.42 59.49 16.30
N THR A 863 -27.66 60.61 16.09
CA THR A 863 -26.49 61.33 16.59
C THR A 863 -26.55 61.50 18.10
N LEU A 864 -25.42 61.35 18.80
CA LEU A 864 -24.21 61.87 19.44
C LEU A 864 -24.29 61.68 20.96
N SER A 865 -23.14 61.16 21.61
CA SER A 865 -22.20 61.88 22.48
C SER A 865 -21.63 60.94 23.54
N LYS A 866 -20.24 60.94 23.56
CA LYS A 866 -19.04 61.34 24.31
C LYS A 866 -19.19 61.04 25.80
N VAL A 867 -18.21 60.30 26.39
CA VAL A 867 -17.31 60.67 27.49
C VAL A 867 -16.92 59.40 28.25
N GLN A 868 -15.55 59.14 28.32
CA GLN A 868 -14.32 59.20 29.12
C GLN A 868 -14.31 58.10 30.18
N ASP A 869 -13.19 57.35 30.19
CA ASP A 869 -12.28 57.21 31.34
C ASP A 869 -11.06 56.36 30.95
N LYS A 870 -9.83 57.00 30.79
CA LYS A 870 -8.46 57.13 31.28
C LYS A 870 -8.18 56.20 32.47
N LEU A 871 -7.13 55.35 32.37
CA LEU A 871 -6.06 55.22 33.38
C LEU A 871 -5.07 54.13 32.96
N LEU A 872 -3.79 54.60 32.52
CA LEU A 872 -2.46 54.67 33.15
C LEU A 872 -1.38 54.22 32.17
N LYS A 873 -0.57 55.17 31.62
CA LYS A 873 0.82 55.55 31.34
C LYS A 873 1.74 55.25 32.53
N GLY A 874 2.88 54.57 32.27
CA GLY A 874 4.22 55.12 32.51
C GLY A 874 5.30 54.05 32.41
N GLN A 875 6.29 54.32 31.49
CA GLN A 875 7.64 54.83 31.79
C GLN A 875 8.69 54.11 30.93
N SER A 876 9.32 54.78 29.98
CA SER A 876 10.56 55.19 29.32
C SER A 876 11.75 55.20 30.30
N ASP A 877 12.90 54.59 29.87
CA ASP A 877 14.25 55.20 29.90
C ASP A 877 15.22 54.34 29.08
N LYS A 878 15.90 54.89 28.01
CA LYS A 878 17.08 55.43 27.32
C LYS A 878 18.38 54.86 27.92
N ILE A 879 19.29 54.29 27.04
CA ILE A 879 20.74 54.57 27.02
C ILE A 879 21.34 53.98 25.73
N ASP A 880 21.90 54.88 24.74
CA ASP A 880 23.19 55.47 24.36
C ASP A 880 23.79 54.72 23.16
N ARG A 881 23.98 55.38 22.03
CA ARG A 881 24.87 55.99 21.03
C ARG A 881 26.23 55.31 21.00
N SER A 882 26.65 54.81 19.78
CA SER A 882 27.93 55.20 19.16
C SER A 882 28.26 54.29 17.98
N THR A 883 28.20 54.89 16.76
CA THR A 883 29.24 55.31 15.82
C THR A 883 28.99 54.72 14.43
N ARG A 884 28.57 55.60 13.47
CA ARG A 884 29.05 56.47 12.38
C ARG A 884 29.93 55.68 11.41
N ASN A 885 29.46 55.54 10.16
CA ASN A 885 29.93 56.28 8.99
C ASN A 885 29.74 55.46 7.71
N ARG A 886 28.87 55.94 6.83
CA ARG A 886 28.67 56.84 5.68
C ARG A 886 29.58 56.46 4.52
N PHE A 887 29.00 56.09 3.35
CA PHE A 887 29.23 56.86 2.12
C PHE A 887 28.24 56.45 1.04
N ASN A 888 27.25 57.28 0.72
CA ASN A 888 26.54 57.86 -0.42
C ASN A 888 27.48 58.20 -1.58
N LYS A 889 27.18 57.76 -2.82
CA LYS A 889 27.13 58.67 -3.98
C LYS A 889 26.64 57.94 -5.22
N LYS A 890 25.51 58.31 -5.81
CA LYS A 890 24.73 58.90 -6.92
C LYS A 890 25.55 59.02 -8.19
N ASP A 891 25.14 58.53 -9.35
CA ASP A 891 24.50 58.79 -10.65
C ASP A 891 25.56 58.96 -11.74
N ARG A 892 25.47 58.24 -12.97
CA ARG A 892 25.17 58.72 -14.32
C ARG A 892 25.78 57.77 -15.36
N GLY A 893 24.99 57.19 -16.29
CA GLY A 893 24.59 57.21 -17.70
C GLY A 893 25.70 56.73 -18.63
N SER A 894 25.47 55.71 -19.58
CA SER A 894 25.20 55.47 -21.00
C SER A 894 26.41 54.78 -21.66
N GLN A 895 26.37 53.56 -22.22
CA GLN A 895 26.28 52.72 -23.42
C GLN A 895 27.59 51.93 -23.62
N PRO A 896 27.52 50.87 -24.59
CA PRO A 896 27.64 49.46 -24.95
C PRO A 896 28.92 49.17 -25.76
N GLY A 897 29.79 48.10 -25.38
CA GLY A 897 30.49 47.10 -26.19
C GLY A 897 31.91 46.85 -25.69
N LYS A 898 32.32 45.48 -25.22
CA LYS A 898 33.50 44.81 -25.77
C LYS A 898 33.80 43.53 -24.98
N GLN A 899 33.33 42.34 -25.43
CA GLN A 899 33.73 40.94 -25.20
C GLN A 899 35.25 40.77 -25.28
N ARG A 900 36.01 40.85 -24.18
CA ARG A 900 37.41 40.50 -23.86
C ARG A 900 37.59 38.98 -23.82
N ARG A 901 38.19 38.20 -24.87
CA ARG A 901 38.81 36.87 -25.01
C ARG A 901 39.76 36.58 -23.84
N ARG A 902 39.28 35.89 -22.82
CA ARG A 902 39.95 35.42 -21.61
C ARG A 902 41.10 34.47 -21.94
N LYS A 903 42.45 34.83 -21.87
CA LYS A 903 43.71 34.05 -21.83
C LYS A 903 43.68 32.97 -20.76
N HIS A 904 43.52 31.56 -21.15
CA HIS A 904 43.40 30.40 -20.25
C HIS A 904 44.66 30.20 -19.42
N ARG A 905 44.61 30.15 -18.10
CA ARG A 905 45.70 29.90 -17.12
C ARG A 905 46.08 28.43 -17.08
N ALA A 906 47.45 28.12 -16.86
CA ALA A 906 47.94 26.75 -16.72
C ALA A 906 47.18 25.99 -15.63
N GLY A 907 46.51 24.82 -16.09
CA GLY A 907 45.75 24.00 -15.15
C GLY A 907 44.25 24.17 -15.29
N SER A 908 43.86 25.07 -16.29
CA SER A 908 42.42 25.18 -16.60
C SER A 908 41.88 23.90 -17.22
N VAL A 909 40.58 23.65 -16.73
CA VAL A 909 40.00 22.40 -17.26
C VAL A 909 38.73 22.72 -18.02
N ARG A 910 38.47 21.85 -19.09
CA ARG A 910 37.18 21.94 -19.80
C ARG A 910 36.66 20.55 -20.13
N LEU A 911 35.27 20.62 -20.34
CA LEU A 911 34.67 19.34 -20.73
C LEU A 911 34.25 19.37 -22.20
N ILE A 912 34.76 18.36 -22.92
CA ILE A 912 34.37 18.29 -24.33
C ILE A 912 33.35 17.17 -24.54
N SER A 913 32.20 17.57 -25.03
CA SER A 913 31.13 16.58 -25.26
C SER A 913 30.59 16.70 -26.69
N ALA A 914 30.20 15.60 -27.38
CA ALA A 914 29.65 15.61 -28.74
C ALA A 914 28.38 16.43 -28.82
N GLU A 915 27.66 16.59 -27.72
CA GLU A 915 26.38 17.33 -27.68
C GLU A 915 26.58 18.72 -27.08
N GLN A 916 27.81 19.17 -26.86
CA GLN A 916 28.21 20.47 -26.30
C GLN A 916 27.55 20.73 -24.96
N LEU A 917 27.38 19.67 -24.15
CA LEU A 917 26.87 19.81 -22.78
C LEU A 917 27.95 20.33 -21.84
N SER A 918 27.61 21.34 -21.00
CA SER A 918 28.61 22.04 -20.17
C SER A 918 28.86 21.28 -18.87
N ASP A 919 28.00 20.20 -18.57
CA ASP A 919 28.13 19.58 -17.24
C ASP A 919 28.70 18.17 -17.36
N ARG A 920 29.00 17.73 -18.60
CA ARG A 920 29.58 16.38 -18.77
C ARG A 920 30.37 16.31 -20.08
N GLY A 921 31.47 15.59 -19.91
CA GLY A 921 32.28 15.41 -21.12
C GLY A 921 33.69 14.93 -20.79
N ARG A 922 34.38 14.64 -21.92
CA ARG A 922 35.79 14.28 -21.77
C ARG A 922 36.61 15.40 -21.13
N VAL A 923 37.55 15.01 -20.17
CA VAL A 923 38.28 16.05 -19.43
C VAL A 923 39.53 16.44 -20.21
N GLU A 924 39.65 17.83 -20.48
CA GLU A 924 40.90 18.35 -21.05
C GLU A 924 41.50 19.45 -20.16
N ILE A 925 42.87 19.37 -20.09
CA ILE A 925 43.51 20.34 -19.20
C ILE A 925 44.51 21.17 -20.01
N TYR A 926 44.59 22.50 -19.58
CA TYR A 926 45.45 23.42 -20.33
C TYR A 926 46.80 23.57 -19.63
N ILE A 927 47.97 23.10 -20.28
CA ILE A 927 49.31 23.20 -19.68
C ILE A 927 50.30 23.65 -20.75
N ARG A 928 51.02 24.66 -20.58
CA ARG A 928 52.09 25.23 -21.40
C ARG A 928 51.58 25.64 -22.78
N GLY A 929 50.38 26.23 -22.85
CA GLY A 929 49.86 26.88 -24.05
C GLY A 929 49.07 25.93 -24.95
N GLU A 930 48.85 24.60 -24.39
CA GLU A 930 48.08 23.67 -25.24
C GLU A 930 47.08 22.89 -24.39
N TRP A 931 45.86 22.56 -25.01
CA TRP A 931 44.91 21.65 -24.37
C TRP A 931 45.28 20.19 -24.64
N GLY A 932 45.25 19.42 -23.59
CA GLY A 932 45.51 17.99 -23.72
C GLY A 932 44.59 17.15 -22.85
N THR A 933 44.50 15.76 -23.21
CA THR A 933 43.55 14.88 -22.50
C THR A 933 44.18 14.31 -21.24
N VAL A 934 43.27 13.79 -20.33
CA VAL A 934 43.75 13.22 -19.06
C VAL A 934 43.43 11.73 -19.03
N CYS A 935 44.36 10.90 -18.59
CA CYS A 935 44.22 9.43 -18.57
C CYS A 935 43.36 8.99 -17.39
N ASP A 936 42.60 7.82 -17.59
CA ASP A 936 41.67 7.41 -16.52
C ASP A 936 42.39 6.56 -15.47
N ASP A 937 43.77 6.31 -15.58
CA ASP A 937 44.48 5.51 -14.56
C ASP A 937 44.52 6.25 -13.22
N LEU A 938 44.03 5.63 -12.21
CA LEU A 938 44.01 6.07 -10.81
C LEU A 938 43.17 7.33 -10.64
N PHE A 939 42.46 7.65 -11.73
CA PHE A 939 41.58 8.81 -11.67
C PHE A 939 40.26 8.44 -10.98
N SER A 940 40.14 8.94 -9.65
CA SER A 940 39.04 8.55 -8.75
C SER A 940 37.98 9.65 -8.67
N SER A 941 36.85 9.33 -8.00
CA SER A 941 35.77 10.31 -7.82
C SER A 941 36.28 11.59 -7.13
N LYS A 942 37.29 11.50 -6.40
CA LYS A 942 37.88 12.68 -5.73
C LYS A 942 38.56 13.60 -6.75
N ALA A 943 39.25 13.03 -7.66
CA ALA A 943 39.84 13.83 -8.75
C ALA A 943 38.75 14.46 -9.63
N ALA A 944 37.67 13.74 -9.80
CA ALA A 944 36.51 14.28 -10.54
C ALA A 944 35.88 15.45 -9.81
N MET A 945 35.93 15.43 -8.52
CA MET A 945 35.41 16.55 -7.71
C MET A 945 36.24 17.81 -7.94
N VAL A 946 37.48 17.65 -8.06
CA VAL A 946 38.36 18.82 -8.31
C VAL A 946 38.06 19.41 -9.68
N VAL A 947 37.83 18.55 -10.67
CA VAL A 947 37.51 19.03 -12.02
C VAL A 947 36.16 19.76 -12.01
N CYS A 948 35.16 19.17 -11.36
CA CYS A 948 33.81 19.76 -11.34
C CYS A 948 33.80 21.05 -10.52
N GLN A 949 34.60 21.16 -9.52
CA GLN A 949 34.68 22.42 -8.73
C GLN A 949 35.35 23.52 -9.54
N GLN A 950 36.41 23.09 -10.39
CA GLN A 950 37.10 24.09 -11.22
C GLN A 950 36.19 24.66 -12.29
N LEU A 951 35.13 23.88 -12.60
CA LEU A 951 34.21 24.31 -13.67
C LEU A 951 32.96 24.96 -13.09
N GLY A 952 32.99 25.02 -11.71
CA GLY A 952 31.91 25.77 -11.06
C GLY A 952 30.77 24.88 -10.59
N PHE A 953 30.96 23.61 -10.60
CA PHE A 953 29.97 22.67 -10.05
C PHE A 953 30.39 22.19 -8.66
N PRO A 954 29.39 22.09 -7.78
CA PRO A 954 29.70 21.80 -6.37
C PRO A 954 30.03 20.32 -6.14
N VAL A 955 29.55 19.44 -7.25
CA VAL A 955 29.82 18.02 -6.98
C VAL A 955 30.13 17.31 -8.30
N ALA A 956 30.96 16.18 -8.20
CA ALA A 956 31.16 15.30 -9.36
C ALA A 956 30.24 14.08 -9.29
N LEU A 957 29.25 13.85 -10.13
CA LEU A 957 28.19 12.83 -10.14
C LEU A 957 28.72 11.50 -10.67
N ARG A 958 29.94 11.68 -11.52
CA ARG A 958 30.39 10.40 -12.07
C ARG A 958 31.72 10.59 -12.82
N VAL A 959 32.60 9.49 -12.74
CA VAL A 959 33.82 9.46 -13.56
C VAL A 959 33.66 8.43 -14.67
N ALA A 960 33.78 8.87 -15.87
CA ALA A 960 33.69 7.97 -17.02
C ALA A 960 35.07 7.55 -17.49
N LYS A 961 35.29 6.12 -17.57
CA LYS A 961 36.62 5.60 -17.94
C LYS A 961 36.58 4.94 -19.31
N ARG A 962 37.72 4.73 -19.90
CA ARG A 962 37.89 4.06 -21.19
C ARG A 962 37.17 4.84 -22.30
N ALA A 963 37.37 6.14 -22.23
CA ALA A 963 36.89 7.12 -23.22
C ALA A 963 35.39 6.99 -23.47
N GLU A 964 34.60 6.58 -22.44
CA GLU A 964 33.12 6.44 -22.54
C GLU A 964 32.48 7.74 -23.02
N LEU A 965 33.15 8.89 -22.64
CA LEU A 965 32.54 10.16 -23.07
C LEU A 965 33.35 10.78 -24.21
N GLY A 966 33.98 9.87 -24.91
CA GLY A 966 34.69 10.22 -26.14
C GLY A 966 36.20 10.30 -25.96
N GLY A 967 37.01 9.66 -26.97
CA GLY A 967 38.48 9.75 -26.94
C GLY A 967 39.00 11.00 -27.63
N GLY A 968 39.96 11.63 -27.03
CA GLY A 968 40.48 12.85 -27.64
C GLY A 968 41.55 12.58 -28.69
N SER A 969 41.93 13.57 -29.36
CA SER A 969 43.01 13.52 -30.34
C SER A 969 44.13 14.50 -29.96
N GLY A 970 45.41 14.08 -30.07
CA GLY A 970 46.51 14.97 -29.67
C GLY A 970 47.23 14.48 -28.42
N SER A 971 47.88 15.42 -27.58
CA SER A 971 48.77 14.98 -26.49
C SER A 971 47.97 14.65 -25.24
N ILE A 972 48.19 13.51 -24.59
CA ILE A 972 47.68 13.22 -23.24
C ILE A 972 48.62 13.84 -22.20
N LEU A 973 48.09 14.74 -21.43
CA LEU A 973 48.98 15.62 -20.67
C LEU A 973 49.08 15.17 -19.21
N LEU A 974 48.09 14.41 -18.72
CA LEU A 974 48.20 13.95 -17.32
C LEU A 974 47.89 12.46 -17.24
N ASP A 975 48.62 11.72 -16.35
CA ASP A 975 48.43 10.30 -16.03
C ASP A 975 48.68 10.05 -14.55
N ASP A 976 47.93 8.94 -14.01
CA ASP A 976 48.04 8.50 -12.60
C ASP A 976 47.70 9.65 -11.65
N VAL A 977 46.58 10.31 -11.99
CA VAL A 977 46.17 11.48 -11.18
C VAL A 977 45.42 10.99 -9.95
N GLU A 978 45.93 11.34 -8.79
CA GLU A 978 45.32 10.98 -7.50
C GLU A 978 45.10 12.24 -6.66
N CYS A 979 43.85 12.40 -6.43
CA CYS A 979 43.51 13.61 -5.67
C CYS A 979 42.87 13.23 -4.34
N GLU A 980 42.94 14.22 -3.40
CA GLU A 980 42.23 14.07 -2.11
C GLU A 980 40.84 14.71 -2.15
N GLY A 981 40.55 15.53 -3.36
CA GLY A 981 39.21 16.10 -3.54
C GLY A 981 39.11 17.55 -3.10
N THR A 982 40.22 18.16 -2.41
CA THR A 982 40.19 19.54 -1.93
C THR A 982 41.12 20.43 -2.75
N GLU A 983 41.79 19.79 -3.64
CA GLU A 983 42.73 20.58 -4.46
C GLU A 983 42.00 21.55 -5.39
N ARG A 984 42.73 22.71 -5.78
CA ARG A 984 42.11 23.78 -6.58
C ARG A 984 42.20 23.48 -8.08
N THR A 985 43.30 22.77 -8.46
CA THR A 985 43.45 22.35 -9.85
C THR A 985 44.05 20.93 -9.90
N LEU A 986 43.87 20.24 -11.05
CA LEU A 986 44.36 18.86 -11.17
C LEU A 986 45.88 18.82 -11.09
N LEU A 987 46.54 20.01 -11.29
CA LEU A 987 48.00 20.03 -11.25
C LEU A 987 48.52 19.97 -9.82
N ASP A 988 47.57 20.11 -8.87
CA ASP A 988 47.95 20.08 -7.45
C ASP A 988 47.80 18.68 -6.88
N CYS A 989 47.34 17.77 -7.72
CA CYS A 989 47.18 16.39 -7.28
C CYS A 989 48.49 15.61 -7.52
N LYS A 990 48.62 14.54 -6.63
CA LYS A 990 49.72 13.64 -6.98
C LYS A 990 49.53 13.03 -8.37
N ARG A 991 50.67 13.21 -9.21
CA ARG A 991 50.52 12.77 -10.61
C ARG A 991 51.89 12.45 -11.21
N ALA A 992 51.82 11.74 -12.34
CA ALA A 992 53.06 11.53 -13.08
C ALA A 992 53.52 12.81 -13.78
N MET A 993 54.81 12.82 -14.17
CA MET A 993 55.32 14.02 -14.83
C MET A 993 54.48 14.38 -16.07
N VAL A 994 54.08 15.72 -16.26
CA VAL A 994 53.23 16.17 -17.37
C VAL A 994 53.80 15.67 -18.70
N GLY A 995 52.96 14.96 -19.49
CA GLY A 995 53.35 14.49 -20.82
C GLY A 995 53.90 13.07 -20.79
N LYS A 996 54.26 12.54 -19.55
CA LYS A 996 54.66 11.14 -19.40
C LYS A 996 53.48 10.26 -19.02
N HIS A 997 53.13 9.26 -19.92
CA HIS A 997 51.96 8.39 -19.73
C HIS A 997 52.09 7.14 -20.60
N ASN A 998 51.51 6.12 -20.16
CA ASN A 998 51.48 4.91 -21.01
C ASN A 998 50.06 4.63 -21.51
N CYS A 999 49.22 5.80 -21.59
CA CYS A 999 47.82 5.65 -21.97
C CYS A 999 47.63 5.95 -23.45
N ALA A 1000 46.55 5.16 -24.06
CA ALA A 1000 46.00 5.57 -25.36
C ALA A 1000 44.69 6.34 -25.19
N HIS A 1001 44.24 7.09 -26.32
CA HIS A 1001 43.06 7.97 -26.15
C HIS A 1001 41.81 7.15 -25.86
N ASP A 1002 41.83 5.81 -26.01
CA ASP A 1002 40.68 5.02 -25.55
C ASP A 1002 40.67 4.89 -24.03
N GLU A 1003 41.69 5.59 -23.46
CA GLU A 1003 41.74 5.59 -21.97
C GLU A 1003 41.56 7.00 -21.41
N ASP A 1004 41.06 7.84 -22.15
CA ASP A 1004 40.80 9.19 -21.65
C ASP A 1004 39.63 9.21 -20.67
N VAL A 1005 39.84 10.07 -19.74
CA VAL A 1005 38.83 10.04 -18.67
C VAL A 1005 37.79 11.12 -18.94
N GLY A 1006 36.52 10.82 -18.66
CA GLY A 1006 35.43 11.80 -18.66
C GLY A 1006 34.77 11.97 -17.30
N VAL A 1007 34.15 13.24 -17.15
CA VAL A 1007 33.48 13.46 -15.85
C VAL A 1007 32.09 14.04 -16.09
N VAL A 1008 31.19 13.66 -15.15
CA VAL A 1008 29.88 14.31 -15.13
C VAL A 1008 29.74 15.10 -13.83
N CYS A 1009 29.58 16.51 -14.08
CA CYS A 1009 29.49 17.40 -12.92
C CYS A 1009 28.04 17.78 -12.62
N GLY A 1010 27.79 18.10 -11.43
CA GLY A 1010 26.38 18.42 -11.07
C GLY A 1010 26.30 19.18 -9.77
N TYR A 1011 25.26 19.63 -9.18
CA TYR A 1011 24.96 20.36 -7.95
C TYR A 1011 24.26 19.45 -6.95
N HIS A 1012 24.96 19.19 -5.76
CA HIS A 1012 24.25 18.41 -4.75
C HIS A 1012 22.92 19.08 -4.39
N HIS A 1013 21.86 18.48 -4.76
CA HIS A 1013 20.56 18.80 -4.14
C HIS A 1013 20.50 18.30 -2.70
N ASP A 1014 21.30 18.99 -1.76
CA ASP A 1014 21.24 18.77 -0.31
C ASP A 1014 20.15 19.64 0.32
N GLU A 1015 18.90 19.25 0.57
CA GLU A 1015 18.19 19.47 1.85
C GLU A 1015 17.85 20.94 2.05
N ASP A 1016 16.74 21.38 2.02
CA ASP A 1016 16.34 21.81 3.38
C ASP A 1016 15.32 20.82 3.96
N LYS A 1017 16.02 19.84 4.60
CA LYS A 1017 16.14 19.22 5.92
C LYS A 1017 14.90 18.39 6.28
#